data_AF-A0A7Y3PQD5-F1
#
_entry.id   AF-A0A7Y3PQD5-F1
#
_cell.length_a   1.000
_cell.length_b   1.000
_cell.length_c   1.000
_cell.angle_alpha   90.00
_cell.angle_beta   90.00
_cell.angle_gamma   90.00
#
_symmetry.space_group_name_H-M   'P 1'
#
loop_
_entity.id
_entity.type
_entity.pdbx_description
1 polymer ?
#
loop_
_entity_poly.entity_id
_entity_poly.type
_entity_poly.pdbx_seq_one_letter_code
_entity_poly.pdbx_strand_id
1 'polypeptide(L)'
;MALGLVGATVVNSVVSAGPASAAPSASARWIWSPASSPNQWVAFRKTFTLDGAPGSAVTAIAVDSKYWLWVNGQLVTFEGGLKRGPAPNDTYYDEIDLAPYLSSGRNTVAILAWYFGKSAFSHKDSGQGGLLFSSSITAGASTTTLVSDTSWRVTPHAGYKNNTAGGQPSYRIPEGNVYYDARDATGMKDWTLPTFSDAGWPTATDKGALGAAPWNALAKRPIPPFRFGSLTRYTNDTSLPSAGQGGTPIVARLPTNIQITPYLKVDAPAGETIGIQTDHYNNDNGGNSVRATYITTGGVQEFEALAWMNGTTVEYTIPGSVTILELSYRESGYPTDFVGSFRSSDPYFDVLWQKAARTMYVNLRDTYLDCPDRERGQWWGDAVHQFRQGFYTFDTRVYAMTRKAIDNLVAWQKPNGPLFSPIPGTWASELPLQSLAAIWSFWEYYTYTGDADAITHTYPAVKKYLDLYTLDSAGLVNHRAGDWDWPDWGNNFDKRVLDNAWYYMALDTTIKLAALSGNDADVAGWEARKKSISDNFNRVLWDTARQEYRSPGYTGDTDDRGNALAVVAGLARAADHQAINTVLTRHFNSSPYMEFYVLEALYRMGFPHTAEARMKTRWAAQVYDPGHTLWEYWTKGGGGTQNHAWSGGPLFALSAYAAGVRPTDPGYTTYQVVPRMGSLTALTTKVPSVKGMITVDLDRKTNNRLTMAVTSPSGTRAKVGVPTFSMSGVTIKAGGTTVYTGGSSTGSVSGLTYSGKDTDYVYFTVEPGTWNFDSTGSGATAPDNLAERRTVTSNNSLENRDWGVNRLTDGVIAGVSGAKGYTSNHVTAADVTASPIWVQADLGADSFIDAVRLMPRSDTPAVGGGTAGFPVDFTIQTRPGTTSDWTTVRTVTGQANPDGTPQTYGFRPTTARHVRVHATRLGSPANDEPEKYRLQLAELQVPPVARTVTADNPLFNNDWHPMYVLDGNTTSVAGARGYTSNPVKSADISGNPTWLQVDLGADRPIRSLVLYPRTGTGGVGGGSAGFPVDFAVQTRPHGSGDWTTVRAVTGQANPAGVAQTYTLTDSTARHLRILVTRLGAPAADETTNYRLQLAELRVG
;
A
#
# COMPACT_ATOMS: atom_id res chain seq x y z
N MET A 1 9.32 -23.20 -2.84
CA MET A 1 10.04 -23.56 -4.08
C MET A 1 11.16 -22.57 -4.30
N ALA A 2 12.42 -23.06 -4.28
CA ALA A 2 13.61 -22.24 -4.42
C ALA A 2 13.81 -21.86 -5.90
N LEU A 3 13.78 -20.58 -6.24
CA LEU A 3 14.23 -20.09 -7.54
C LEU A 3 15.76 -20.03 -7.54
N GLY A 4 16.38 -20.80 -8.43
CA GLY A 4 17.81 -20.75 -8.69
C GLY A 4 18.18 -19.44 -9.39
N LEU A 5 19.12 -18.72 -8.80
CA LEU A 5 19.84 -17.62 -9.43
C LEU A 5 20.73 -18.18 -10.54
N VAL A 6 20.49 -17.76 -11.78
CA VAL A 6 21.50 -17.83 -12.84
C VAL A 6 22.07 -16.43 -12.99
N GLY A 7 23.35 -16.29 -12.62
CA GLY A 7 24.07 -15.03 -12.67
C GLY A 7 24.32 -14.56 -14.10
N ALA A 8 23.82 -13.38 -14.44
CA ALA A 8 24.27 -12.62 -15.60
C ALA A 8 25.55 -11.86 -15.21
N THR A 9 26.63 -12.13 -15.93
CA THR A 9 27.95 -11.52 -15.75
C THR A 9 27.88 -10.03 -16.10
N VAL A 10 28.23 -9.19 -15.14
CA VAL A 10 28.34 -7.73 -15.31
C VAL A 10 29.57 -7.43 -16.17
N VAL A 11 29.36 -6.95 -17.39
CA VAL A 11 30.41 -6.35 -18.21
C VAL A 11 30.36 -4.85 -17.96
N ASN A 12 31.39 -4.31 -17.30
CA ASN A 12 31.60 -2.87 -17.11
C ASN A 12 31.70 -2.20 -18.50
N SER A 13 30.72 -1.38 -18.87
CA SER A 13 30.82 -0.52 -20.03
C SER A 13 31.60 0.75 -19.69
N VAL A 14 32.64 0.99 -20.47
CA VAL A 14 33.46 2.20 -20.53
C VAL A 14 32.57 3.39 -20.86
N VAL A 15 32.76 4.50 -20.13
CA VAL A 15 32.15 5.80 -20.43
C VAL A 15 32.60 6.24 -21.83
N SER A 16 31.76 6.03 -22.84
CA SER A 16 31.95 6.62 -24.17
C SER A 16 31.37 8.03 -24.20
N ALA A 17 32.05 8.93 -24.90
CA ALA A 17 31.54 10.26 -25.22
C ALA A 17 30.11 10.15 -25.79
N GLY A 18 29.21 11.02 -25.32
CA GLY A 18 27.78 10.95 -25.68
C GLY A 18 27.56 10.94 -27.20
N PRO A 19 26.66 10.09 -27.73
CA PRO A 19 26.39 10.07 -29.15
C PRO A 19 25.77 11.41 -29.58
N ALA A 20 26.11 11.86 -30.78
CA ALA A 20 25.44 12.98 -31.43
C ALA A 20 23.91 12.77 -31.38
N SER A 21 23.17 13.71 -30.79
CA SER A 21 21.71 13.67 -30.77
C SER A 21 21.17 13.77 -32.21
N ALA A 22 20.29 12.85 -32.61
CA ALA A 22 19.61 12.94 -33.89
C ALA A 22 18.37 13.82 -33.74
N ALA A 23 18.57 15.14 -33.86
CA ALA A 23 17.44 16.00 -34.19
C ALA A 23 16.82 15.48 -35.50
N PRO A 24 15.48 15.33 -35.58
CA PRO A 24 14.81 14.93 -36.82
C PRO A 24 15.24 15.83 -37.99
N SER A 25 15.55 15.24 -39.15
CA SER A 25 15.95 16.02 -40.31
C SER A 25 14.85 16.99 -40.75
N ALA A 26 15.22 18.23 -41.08
CA ALA A 26 14.30 19.21 -41.65
C ALA A 26 13.73 18.78 -43.02
N SER A 27 14.38 17.85 -43.72
CA SER A 27 13.89 17.27 -44.97
C SER A 27 12.87 16.15 -44.78
N ALA A 28 12.70 15.62 -43.56
CA ALA A 28 11.71 14.60 -43.28
C ALA A 28 10.29 15.18 -43.37
N ARG A 29 9.39 14.38 -43.94
CA ARG A 29 7.97 14.70 -44.08
C ARG A 29 7.15 13.81 -43.15
N TRP A 30 6.12 14.36 -42.53
CA TRP A 30 5.05 13.56 -41.97
C TRP A 30 4.35 12.83 -43.11
N ILE A 31 4.25 11.52 -43.01
CA ILE A 31 3.61 10.68 -44.03
C ILE A 31 2.51 9.83 -43.42
N TRP A 32 1.46 9.56 -44.18
CA TRP A 32 0.38 8.66 -43.79
C TRP A 32 -0.29 7.99 -45.00
N SER A 33 -1.32 7.19 -44.74
CA SER A 33 -2.31 6.84 -45.77
C SER A 33 -3.12 8.09 -46.19
N PRO A 34 -3.85 8.05 -47.32
CA PRO A 34 -4.60 9.21 -47.80
C PRO A 34 -5.56 9.79 -46.75
N ALA A 35 -6.22 8.94 -45.97
CA ALA A 35 -7.17 9.33 -44.93
C ALA A 35 -6.88 8.63 -43.60
N SER A 36 -7.06 9.39 -42.51
CA SER A 36 -7.00 8.86 -41.14
C SER A 36 -8.40 8.51 -40.65
N SER A 37 -8.52 7.42 -39.89
CA SER A 37 -9.76 7.02 -39.23
C SER A 37 -9.47 6.53 -37.80
N PRO A 38 -10.42 6.58 -36.86
CA PRO A 38 -10.21 6.03 -35.53
C PRO A 38 -9.83 4.54 -35.57
N ASN A 39 -8.98 4.13 -34.63
CA ASN A 39 -8.47 2.77 -34.49
C ASN A 39 -7.89 2.19 -35.80
N GLN A 40 -7.15 3.01 -36.55
CA GLN A 40 -6.58 2.61 -37.85
C GLN A 40 -5.16 2.09 -37.67
N TRP A 41 -4.89 0.93 -38.26
CA TRP A 41 -3.57 0.34 -38.33
C TRP A 41 -3.02 0.47 -39.75
N VAL A 42 -1.82 1.01 -39.89
CA VAL A 42 -1.22 1.34 -41.19
C VAL A 42 0.19 0.76 -41.25
N ALA A 43 0.46 -0.01 -42.30
CA ALA A 43 1.76 -0.59 -42.57
C ALA A 43 2.55 0.32 -43.52
N PHE A 44 3.79 0.59 -43.17
CA PHE A 44 4.76 1.37 -43.94
C PHE A 44 5.95 0.49 -44.30
N ARG A 45 6.46 0.62 -45.52
CA ARG A 45 7.67 -0.08 -45.98
C ARG A 45 8.58 0.84 -46.78
N LYS A 46 9.87 0.66 -46.57
CA LYS A 46 10.93 1.32 -47.33
C LYS A 46 12.07 0.36 -47.59
N THR A 47 12.45 0.24 -48.86
CA THR A 47 13.68 -0.44 -49.29
C THR A 47 14.71 0.61 -49.69
N PHE A 48 15.97 0.38 -49.34
CA PHE A 48 17.13 1.18 -49.76
C PHE A 48 18.40 0.32 -49.77
N THR A 49 19.49 0.85 -50.33
CA THR A 49 20.77 0.15 -50.43
C THR A 49 21.85 0.92 -49.68
N LEU A 50 22.75 0.21 -49.02
CA LEU A 50 23.94 0.76 -48.37
C LEU A 50 25.21 0.17 -48.98
N ASP A 51 26.23 1.00 -49.20
CA ASP A 51 27.51 0.56 -49.77
C ASP A 51 28.31 -0.34 -48.82
N GLY A 52 28.09 -0.20 -47.51
CA GLY A 52 28.72 -0.99 -46.46
C GLY A 52 27.80 -1.16 -45.26
N ALA A 53 28.12 -2.13 -44.40
CA ALA A 53 27.43 -2.25 -43.11
C ALA A 53 27.73 -1.00 -42.27
N PRO A 54 26.71 -0.32 -41.72
CA PRO A 54 26.92 0.93 -41.00
C PRO A 54 27.50 0.68 -39.61
N GLY A 55 28.37 1.60 -39.15
CA GLY A 55 28.83 1.63 -37.77
C GLY A 55 27.88 2.39 -36.84
N SER A 56 26.99 3.21 -37.39
CA SER A 56 25.95 3.94 -36.65
C SER A 56 24.77 4.29 -37.58
N ALA A 57 23.54 4.20 -37.08
CA ALA A 57 22.33 4.63 -37.77
C ALA A 57 21.34 5.24 -36.78
N VAL A 58 21.69 6.41 -36.23
CA VAL A 58 20.85 7.11 -35.26
C VAL A 58 19.57 7.59 -35.95
N THR A 59 18.44 7.09 -35.46
CA THR A 59 17.14 7.21 -36.10
C THR A 59 16.12 7.86 -35.17
N ALA A 60 15.50 8.93 -35.63
CA ALA A 60 14.37 9.58 -34.98
C ALA A 60 13.06 9.08 -35.60
N ILE A 61 12.11 8.63 -34.76
CA ILE A 61 10.78 8.18 -35.17
C ILE A 61 9.73 8.89 -34.32
N ALA A 62 8.86 9.66 -34.96
CA ALA A 62 7.65 10.21 -34.34
C ALA A 62 6.43 9.60 -35.00
N VAL A 63 5.41 9.27 -34.21
CA VAL A 63 4.17 8.69 -34.71
C VAL A 63 2.99 9.27 -33.96
N ASP A 64 1.83 9.29 -34.61
CA ASP A 64 0.55 9.36 -33.93
C ASP A 64 -0.25 8.07 -34.22
N SER A 65 -0.40 7.12 -33.28
CA SER A 65 -0.15 7.21 -31.83
C SER A 65 0.89 6.21 -31.29
N LYS A 66 0.98 5.01 -31.87
CA LYS A 66 1.93 3.94 -31.48
C LYS A 66 2.53 3.25 -32.71
N TYR A 67 3.69 2.61 -32.59
CA TYR A 67 4.26 1.83 -33.69
C TYR A 67 5.00 0.55 -33.27
N TRP A 68 5.18 -0.37 -34.21
CA TRP A 68 6.10 -1.51 -34.13
C TRP A 68 7.05 -1.46 -35.32
N LEU A 69 8.34 -1.73 -35.09
CA LEU A 69 9.40 -1.56 -36.08
C LEU A 69 10.13 -2.88 -36.33
N TRP A 70 10.26 -3.23 -37.60
CA TRP A 70 11.13 -4.29 -38.08
C TRP A 70 12.15 -3.74 -39.06
N VAL A 71 13.39 -4.23 -38.94
CA VAL A 71 14.46 -3.99 -39.91
C VAL A 71 14.94 -5.33 -40.40
N ASN A 72 14.89 -5.53 -41.72
CA ASN A 72 15.23 -6.78 -42.38
C ASN A 72 14.46 -8.01 -41.82
N GLY A 73 13.21 -7.81 -41.39
CA GLY A 73 12.37 -8.84 -40.76
C GLY A 73 12.63 -9.06 -39.26
N GLN A 74 13.68 -8.48 -38.70
CA GLN A 74 13.96 -8.55 -37.27
C GLN A 74 13.20 -7.46 -36.52
N LEU A 75 12.47 -7.83 -35.46
CA LEU A 75 11.77 -6.90 -34.57
C LEU A 75 12.80 -6.07 -33.78
N VAL A 76 12.72 -4.74 -33.91
CA VAL A 76 13.59 -3.78 -33.24
C VAL A 76 12.88 -3.09 -32.09
N THR A 77 11.62 -2.68 -32.31
CA THR A 77 10.80 -1.99 -31.31
C THR A 77 9.45 -2.66 -31.20
N PHE A 78 9.14 -3.15 -30.00
CA PHE A 78 7.83 -3.69 -29.65
C PHE A 78 7.07 -2.60 -28.87
N GLU A 79 6.19 -1.89 -29.57
CA GLU A 79 5.49 -0.69 -29.09
C GLU A 79 6.42 0.52 -28.80
N GLY A 80 6.62 1.36 -29.81
CA GLY A 80 7.19 2.69 -29.70
C GLY A 80 6.13 3.79 -29.75
N GLY A 81 6.57 5.03 -29.51
CA GLY A 81 5.71 6.20 -29.39
C GLY A 81 5.12 6.36 -27.99
N LEU A 82 5.05 7.62 -27.54
CA LEU A 82 4.38 8.01 -26.30
C LEU A 82 3.01 8.60 -26.59
N LYS A 83 2.05 8.37 -25.69
CA LYS A 83 0.71 8.98 -25.77
C LYS A 83 0.78 10.51 -25.66
N ARG A 84 0.60 11.20 -26.81
CA ARG A 84 0.65 12.67 -27.04
C ARG A 84 1.86 13.39 -26.38
N GLY A 85 2.21 14.57 -26.89
CA GLY A 85 3.51 15.18 -26.63
C GLY A 85 3.67 15.93 -25.29
N PRO A 86 4.83 16.59 -25.13
CA PRO A 86 5.22 17.27 -23.89
C PRO A 86 4.27 18.41 -23.51
N ALA A 87 3.63 19.03 -24.50
CA ALA A 87 2.61 20.06 -24.37
C ALA A 87 1.35 19.65 -25.16
N PRO A 88 0.20 20.33 -24.99
CA PRO A 88 -1.08 19.92 -25.58
C PRO A 88 -1.10 19.72 -27.10
N ASN A 89 -0.17 20.37 -27.82
CA ASN A 89 -0.14 20.39 -29.28
C ASN A 89 1.16 19.83 -29.87
N ASP A 90 2.12 19.47 -29.03
CA ASP A 90 3.44 18.98 -29.47
C ASP A 90 3.47 17.45 -29.49
N THR A 91 4.57 16.85 -29.97
CA THR A 91 4.71 15.40 -30.16
C THR A 91 6.06 14.89 -29.67
N TYR A 92 6.10 13.66 -29.15
CA TYR A 92 7.37 13.00 -28.82
C TYR A 92 7.95 12.25 -30.02
N TYR A 93 9.27 12.15 -30.09
CA TYR A 93 9.95 11.22 -30.99
C TYR A 93 10.87 10.28 -30.20
N ASP A 94 10.95 9.02 -30.63
CA ASP A 94 11.91 8.03 -30.14
C ASP A 94 13.22 8.17 -30.90
N GLU A 95 14.35 7.95 -30.22
CA GLU A 95 15.69 7.88 -30.85
C GLU A 95 16.25 6.47 -30.66
N ILE A 96 16.60 5.80 -31.76
CA ILE A 96 17.05 4.40 -31.78
C ILE A 96 18.23 4.28 -32.74
N ASP A 97 19.27 3.53 -32.36
CA ASP A 97 20.34 3.15 -33.29
C ASP A 97 19.94 1.88 -34.06
N LEU A 98 19.79 2.01 -35.38
CA LEU A 98 19.41 0.89 -36.26
C LEU A 98 20.62 0.14 -36.84
N ALA A 99 21.85 0.59 -36.60
CA ALA A 99 23.04 -0.02 -37.20
C ALA A 99 23.15 -1.53 -36.95
N PRO A 100 22.85 -2.07 -35.75
CA PRO A 100 22.93 -3.50 -35.48
C PRO A 100 22.00 -4.38 -36.35
N TYR A 101 21.00 -3.78 -37.00
CA TYR A 101 19.99 -4.48 -37.79
C TYR A 101 20.14 -4.25 -39.30
N LEU A 102 21.07 -3.38 -39.70
CA LEU A 102 21.35 -3.03 -41.09
C LEU A 102 22.57 -3.80 -41.61
N SER A 103 22.58 -4.10 -42.90
CA SER A 103 23.67 -4.79 -43.58
C SER A 103 24.16 -4.00 -44.80
N SER A 104 25.30 -4.39 -45.36
CA SER A 104 25.68 -3.93 -46.71
C SER A 104 24.68 -4.47 -47.73
N GLY A 105 24.40 -3.68 -48.76
CA GLY A 105 23.44 -4.02 -49.81
C GLY A 105 22.01 -3.61 -49.44
N ARG A 106 21.05 -4.41 -49.88
CA ARG A 106 19.62 -4.10 -49.77
C ARG A 106 19.11 -4.27 -48.34
N ASN A 107 18.49 -3.23 -47.81
CA ASN A 107 17.85 -3.20 -46.51
C ASN A 107 16.37 -2.87 -46.64
N THR A 108 15.57 -3.35 -45.70
CA THR A 108 14.13 -3.07 -45.60
C THR A 108 13.78 -2.58 -44.19
N VAL A 109 13.08 -1.46 -44.11
CA VAL A 109 12.43 -0.98 -42.89
C VAL A 109 10.93 -1.17 -43.06
N ALA A 110 10.29 -1.81 -42.08
CA ALA A 110 8.86 -2.03 -42.02
C ALA A 110 8.31 -1.50 -40.69
N ILE A 111 7.26 -0.70 -40.73
CA ILE A 111 6.64 -0.08 -39.54
C ILE A 111 5.14 -0.32 -39.56
N LEU A 112 4.59 -0.84 -38.48
CA LEU A 112 3.15 -0.90 -38.26
C LEU A 112 2.78 0.23 -37.30
N ALA A 113 2.03 1.22 -37.75
CA ALA A 113 1.55 2.31 -36.93
C ALA A 113 0.08 2.09 -36.54
N TRP A 114 -0.26 2.39 -35.30
CA TRP A 114 -1.63 2.40 -34.79
C TRP A 114 -2.01 3.83 -34.41
N TYR A 115 -2.96 4.39 -35.15
CA TYR A 115 -3.56 5.68 -34.86
C TYR A 115 -4.85 5.45 -34.06
N PHE A 116 -4.89 5.97 -32.83
CA PHE A 116 -6.07 5.83 -31.97
C PHE A 116 -7.26 6.61 -32.51
N GLY A 117 -7.05 7.87 -32.92
CA GLY A 117 -8.11 8.77 -33.40
C GLY A 117 -9.20 9.01 -32.35
N LYS A 118 -8.82 9.05 -31.07
CA LYS A 118 -9.74 9.20 -29.93
C LYS A 118 -9.05 9.91 -28.76
N SER A 119 -9.64 11.01 -28.31
CA SER A 119 -9.22 11.71 -27.09
C SER A 119 -9.72 11.01 -25.83
N ALA A 120 -8.96 11.09 -24.74
CA ALA A 120 -9.27 10.45 -23.47
C ALA A 120 -8.52 11.08 -22.28
N PHE A 121 -8.46 10.39 -21.13
CA PHE A 121 -7.83 10.91 -19.90
C PHE A 121 -6.29 10.83 -19.92
N SER A 122 -5.71 10.07 -20.85
CA SER A 122 -4.25 9.91 -21.01
C SER A 122 -3.72 10.29 -22.39
N HIS A 123 -4.57 10.86 -23.24
CA HIS A 123 -4.22 11.22 -24.61
C HIS A 123 -5.15 12.29 -25.15
N LYS A 124 -4.60 13.23 -25.91
CA LYS A 124 -5.35 14.22 -26.68
C LYS A 124 -5.10 13.93 -28.16
N ASP A 125 -6.17 13.58 -28.86
CA ASP A 125 -6.12 13.24 -30.27
C ASP A 125 -5.67 14.44 -31.11
N SER A 126 -4.79 14.19 -32.09
CA SER A 126 -4.35 15.22 -33.03
C SER A 126 -5.33 15.43 -34.18
N GLY A 127 -6.25 14.49 -34.40
CA GLY A 127 -7.18 14.48 -35.53
C GLY A 127 -6.57 13.96 -36.83
N GLN A 128 -5.27 13.64 -36.85
CA GLN A 128 -4.58 13.11 -38.03
C GLN A 128 -3.50 12.10 -37.66
N GLY A 129 -3.57 10.91 -38.29
CA GLY A 129 -2.49 9.92 -38.22
C GLY A 129 -1.27 10.38 -39.01
N GLY A 130 -0.08 10.09 -38.48
CA GLY A 130 1.18 10.50 -39.10
C GLY A 130 2.36 9.69 -38.61
N LEU A 131 3.33 9.49 -39.50
CA LEU A 131 4.64 8.92 -39.21
C LEU A 131 5.71 9.88 -39.73
N LEU A 132 6.70 10.19 -38.89
CA LEU A 132 7.92 10.89 -39.29
C LEU A 132 9.11 10.00 -38.94
N PHE A 133 10.00 9.81 -39.90
CA PHE A 133 11.18 8.96 -39.79
C PHE A 133 12.39 9.71 -40.35
N SER A 134 13.51 9.71 -39.63
CA SER A 134 14.77 10.27 -40.11
C SER A 134 15.93 9.48 -39.52
N SER A 135 16.75 8.88 -40.37
CA SER A 135 17.94 8.12 -39.97
C SER A 135 19.20 8.70 -40.59
N SER A 136 20.20 8.98 -39.77
CA SER A 136 21.54 9.35 -40.20
C SER A 136 22.45 8.13 -40.14
N ILE A 137 22.70 7.51 -41.29
CA ILE A 137 23.36 6.21 -41.42
C ILE A 137 24.81 6.43 -41.85
N THR A 138 25.77 6.08 -41.01
CA THR A 138 27.21 6.23 -41.30
C THR A 138 27.87 4.88 -41.53
N ALA A 139 28.46 4.70 -42.72
CA ALA A 139 29.23 3.53 -43.11
C ALA A 139 30.61 3.98 -43.62
N GLY A 140 31.66 3.71 -42.84
CA GLY A 140 33.00 4.25 -43.11
C GLY A 140 33.02 5.78 -43.04
N ALA A 141 33.48 6.43 -44.11
CA ALA A 141 33.51 7.90 -44.23
C ALA A 141 32.23 8.49 -44.85
N SER A 142 31.27 7.65 -45.25
CA SER A 142 30.04 8.07 -45.92
C SER A 142 28.88 8.13 -44.93
N THR A 143 28.09 9.21 -44.98
CA THR A 143 26.83 9.34 -44.24
C THR A 143 25.67 9.47 -45.23
N THR A 144 24.71 8.55 -45.13
CA THR A 144 23.46 8.53 -45.90
C THR A 144 22.31 8.95 -44.99
N THR A 145 21.50 9.90 -45.44
CA THR A 145 20.29 10.31 -44.73
C THR A 145 19.07 9.64 -45.35
N LEU A 146 18.38 8.79 -44.58
CA LEU A 146 17.10 8.20 -44.96
C LEU A 146 15.96 8.93 -44.26
N VAL A 147 14.99 9.45 -45.01
CA VAL A 147 13.85 10.19 -44.45
C VAL A 147 12.51 9.59 -44.87
N SER A 148 11.47 9.88 -44.08
CA SER A 148 10.07 9.72 -44.49
C SER A 148 9.70 10.76 -45.53
N ASP A 149 9.17 10.32 -46.66
CA ASP A 149 8.70 11.12 -47.79
C ASP A 149 7.72 10.29 -48.64
N THR A 150 7.27 10.82 -49.77
CA THR A 150 6.34 10.15 -50.68
C THR A 150 6.92 8.92 -51.38
N SER A 151 8.21 8.59 -51.21
CA SER A 151 8.80 7.38 -51.78
C SER A 151 8.60 6.13 -50.91
N TRP A 152 8.06 6.29 -49.70
CA TRP A 152 7.64 5.18 -48.86
C TRP A 152 6.37 4.51 -49.42
N ARG A 153 6.28 3.19 -49.25
CA ARG A 153 5.08 2.42 -49.56
C ARG A 153 4.21 2.33 -48.33
N VAL A 154 2.90 2.51 -48.48
CA VAL A 154 1.96 2.50 -47.36
C VAL A 154 0.68 1.74 -47.72
N THR A 155 0.08 1.06 -46.75
CA THR A 155 -1.28 0.55 -46.88
C THR A 155 -1.95 0.46 -45.50
N PRO A 156 -3.25 0.79 -45.35
CA PRO A 156 -4.02 0.33 -44.20
C PRO A 156 -3.90 -1.20 -44.09
N HIS A 157 -3.59 -1.70 -42.89
CA HIS A 157 -3.39 -3.13 -42.69
C HIS A 157 -4.75 -3.85 -42.75
N ALA A 158 -5.00 -4.59 -43.83
CA ALA A 158 -6.31 -5.13 -44.16
C ALA A 158 -6.93 -6.03 -43.07
N GLY A 159 -6.10 -6.73 -42.28
CA GLY A 159 -6.56 -7.55 -41.16
C GLY A 159 -7.14 -6.77 -39.98
N TYR A 160 -6.62 -5.59 -39.65
CA TYR A 160 -7.11 -4.82 -38.50
C TYR A 160 -8.34 -4.01 -38.91
N LYS A 161 -9.46 -4.21 -38.19
CA LYS A 161 -10.70 -3.46 -38.42
C LYS A 161 -11.05 -2.63 -37.20
N ASN A 162 -11.63 -1.45 -37.44
CA ASN A 162 -12.29 -0.70 -36.39
C ASN A 162 -13.72 -1.25 -36.17
N ASN A 163 -13.82 -2.35 -35.41
CA ASN A 163 -15.12 -2.95 -35.10
C ASN A 163 -15.77 -2.27 -33.88
N THR A 164 -16.87 -1.57 -34.14
CA THR A 164 -17.65 -0.86 -33.10
C THR A 164 -18.77 -1.71 -32.49
N ALA A 165 -18.93 -2.98 -32.90
CA ALA A 165 -19.93 -3.88 -32.35
C ALA A 165 -19.51 -4.44 -30.97
N GLY A 166 -20.50 -4.69 -30.10
CA GLY A 166 -20.28 -5.21 -28.74
C GLY A 166 -19.70 -4.18 -27.77
N GLY A 167 -19.22 -4.65 -26.61
CA GLY A 167 -18.64 -3.79 -25.58
C GLY A 167 -17.39 -3.06 -26.07
N GLN A 168 -17.38 -1.74 -25.91
CA GLN A 168 -16.27 -0.86 -26.27
C GLN A 168 -15.51 -0.41 -25.01
N PRO A 169 -14.20 -0.12 -25.12
CA PRO A 169 -13.44 0.45 -24.01
C PRO A 169 -14.06 1.77 -23.54
N SER A 170 -13.91 2.03 -22.25
CA SER A 170 -14.29 3.26 -21.56
C SER A 170 -13.91 4.50 -22.39
N TYR A 171 -14.75 5.54 -22.36
CA TYR A 171 -14.42 6.82 -23.01
C TYR A 171 -13.14 7.46 -22.43
N ARG A 172 -12.73 7.04 -21.23
CA ARG A 172 -11.51 7.49 -20.54
C ARG A 172 -10.23 6.88 -21.10
N ILE A 173 -10.32 5.80 -21.87
CA ILE A 173 -9.20 5.09 -22.50
C ILE A 173 -9.11 5.48 -24.00
N PRO A 174 -7.95 5.91 -24.51
CA PRO A 174 -7.83 6.28 -25.92
C PRO A 174 -7.72 5.06 -26.86
N GLU A 175 -7.19 3.94 -26.37
CA GLU A 175 -7.08 2.70 -27.13
C GLU A 175 -8.44 2.11 -27.51
N GLY A 176 -8.54 1.60 -28.75
CA GLY A 176 -9.66 0.79 -29.22
C GLY A 176 -9.44 -0.70 -28.97
N ASN A 177 -10.51 -1.49 -29.08
CA ASN A 177 -10.40 -2.95 -29.13
C ASN A 177 -9.59 -3.38 -30.37
N VAL A 178 -8.85 -4.48 -30.24
CA VAL A 178 -8.20 -5.11 -31.39
C VAL A 178 -9.19 -6.06 -32.04
N TYR A 179 -9.54 -5.82 -33.29
CA TYR A 179 -10.29 -6.76 -34.11
C TYR A 179 -9.45 -7.11 -35.33
N TYR A 180 -9.04 -8.37 -35.43
CA TYR A 180 -8.17 -8.84 -36.49
C TYR A 180 -8.84 -9.97 -37.29
N ASP A 181 -9.11 -9.73 -38.56
CA ASP A 181 -9.59 -10.76 -39.49
C ASP A 181 -8.44 -11.30 -40.34
N ALA A 182 -7.98 -12.51 -40.03
CA ALA A 182 -6.84 -13.10 -40.71
C ALA A 182 -7.12 -13.43 -42.18
N ARG A 183 -8.38 -13.62 -42.57
CA ARG A 183 -8.78 -13.91 -43.97
C ARG A 183 -8.44 -12.73 -44.88
N ASP A 184 -8.66 -11.53 -44.36
CA ASP A 184 -8.35 -10.26 -45.03
C ASP A 184 -6.86 -9.91 -44.98
N ALA A 185 -6.08 -10.57 -44.11
CA ALA A 185 -4.66 -10.31 -43.92
C ALA A 185 -3.74 -11.23 -44.76
N THR A 186 -4.28 -12.13 -45.57
CA THR A 186 -3.50 -13.09 -46.37
C THR A 186 -2.45 -12.44 -47.26
N GLY A 187 -2.80 -11.32 -47.92
CA GLY A 187 -1.88 -10.52 -48.74
C GLY A 187 -0.86 -9.70 -47.94
N MET A 188 -1.00 -9.65 -46.62
CA MET A 188 -0.04 -9.06 -45.69
C MET A 188 0.88 -10.15 -45.09
N LYS A 189 0.75 -11.41 -45.47
CA LYS A 189 1.67 -12.45 -44.97
C LYS A 189 3.11 -12.07 -45.32
N ASP A 190 4.02 -12.20 -44.35
CA ASP A 190 5.44 -11.92 -44.49
C ASP A 190 5.78 -10.47 -44.87
N TRP A 191 4.84 -9.52 -44.75
CA TRP A 191 5.02 -8.11 -45.13
C TRP A 191 6.12 -7.38 -44.37
N THR A 192 6.72 -7.95 -43.33
CA THR A 192 7.87 -7.38 -42.61
C THR A 192 9.21 -7.87 -43.17
N LEU A 193 9.22 -8.95 -43.96
CA LEU A 193 10.43 -9.57 -44.48
C LEU A 193 11.02 -8.78 -45.68
N PRO A 194 12.34 -8.90 -45.93
CA PRO A 194 12.99 -8.32 -47.12
C PRO A 194 12.48 -8.88 -48.45
N THR A 195 11.98 -10.11 -48.45
CA THR A 195 11.54 -10.85 -49.65
C THR A 195 10.14 -10.44 -50.13
N PHE A 196 9.38 -9.72 -49.30
CA PHE A 196 8.03 -9.28 -49.65
C PHE A 196 8.04 -8.18 -50.72
N SER A 197 7.18 -8.32 -51.72
CA SER A 197 6.98 -7.32 -52.77
C SER A 197 5.85 -6.35 -52.40
N ASP A 198 6.22 -5.09 -52.16
CA ASP A 198 5.30 -3.99 -51.88
C ASP A 198 4.94 -3.16 -53.14
N ALA A 199 5.22 -3.69 -54.33
CA ALA A 199 4.98 -2.98 -55.59
C ALA A 199 3.50 -2.61 -55.81
N GLY A 200 2.56 -3.40 -55.25
CA GLY A 200 1.13 -3.12 -55.29
C GLY A 200 0.64 -2.10 -54.26
N TRP A 201 1.50 -1.65 -53.34
CA TRP A 201 1.12 -0.66 -52.33
C TRP A 201 1.23 0.76 -52.90
N PRO A 202 0.27 1.65 -52.60
CA PRO A 202 0.40 3.05 -52.97
C PRO A 202 1.58 3.70 -52.26
N THR A 203 2.05 4.80 -52.82
CA THR A 203 3.02 5.69 -52.17
C THR A 203 2.37 6.45 -51.01
N ALA A 204 3.18 6.80 -50.01
CA ALA A 204 2.70 7.56 -48.86
C ALA A 204 2.26 8.98 -49.23
N THR A 205 1.24 9.49 -48.53
CA THR A 205 0.77 10.87 -48.68
C THR A 205 1.56 11.78 -47.75
N ASP A 206 2.14 12.85 -48.29
CA ASP A 206 2.76 13.91 -47.49
C ASP A 206 1.68 14.69 -46.70
N LYS A 207 1.85 14.74 -45.39
CA LYS A 207 0.96 15.43 -44.45
C LYS A 207 1.57 16.73 -43.89
N GLY A 208 2.83 17.02 -44.18
CA GLY A 208 3.48 18.25 -43.73
C GLY A 208 4.98 18.11 -43.46
N ALA A 209 5.65 19.25 -43.33
CA ALA A 209 7.04 19.31 -42.91
C ALA A 209 7.19 19.00 -41.41
N LEU A 210 8.43 18.79 -40.96
CA LEU A 210 8.78 18.90 -39.55
C LEU A 210 8.24 20.23 -38.97
N GLY A 211 7.58 20.18 -37.80
CA GLY A 211 6.95 21.36 -37.19
C GLY A 211 5.53 21.67 -37.67
N ALA A 212 5.00 20.96 -38.68
CA ALA A 212 3.65 21.19 -39.16
C ALA A 212 2.58 20.78 -38.12
N ALA A 213 1.52 21.58 -38.04
CA ALA A 213 0.31 21.19 -37.33
C ALA A 213 -0.30 19.91 -37.97
N PRO A 214 -0.91 19.01 -37.18
CA PRO A 214 -1.20 19.12 -35.75
C PRO A 214 -0.08 18.60 -34.82
N TRP A 215 1.07 18.17 -35.35
CA TRP A 215 2.14 17.56 -34.54
C TRP A 215 3.12 18.56 -33.94
N ASN A 216 3.24 19.75 -34.55
CA ASN A 216 4.01 20.91 -34.07
C ASN A 216 5.44 20.53 -33.64
N ALA A 217 5.91 21.05 -32.50
CA ALA A 217 7.28 20.83 -32.07
C ALA A 217 7.49 19.37 -31.64
N LEU A 218 8.68 18.84 -31.95
CA LEU A 218 9.08 17.50 -31.52
C LEU A 218 10.01 17.57 -30.32
N ALA A 219 9.70 16.80 -29.29
CA ALA A 219 10.59 16.58 -28.16
C ALA A 219 11.07 15.13 -28.12
N LYS A 220 12.34 14.92 -27.78
CA LYS A 220 12.87 13.58 -27.59
C LYS A 220 12.12 12.89 -26.44
N ARG A 221 11.83 11.60 -26.59
CA ARG A 221 11.27 10.74 -25.54
C ARG A 221 12.09 10.91 -24.25
N PRO A 222 11.49 11.38 -23.13
CA PRO A 222 12.23 11.68 -21.90
C PRO A 222 12.34 10.46 -20.95
N ILE A 223 11.71 9.34 -21.31
CA ILE A 223 11.75 8.07 -20.56
C ILE A 223 12.34 6.95 -21.43
N PRO A 224 12.88 5.85 -20.88
CA PRO A 224 13.45 4.80 -21.71
C PRO A 224 12.36 4.05 -22.53
N PRO A 225 12.74 3.35 -23.61
CA PRO A 225 11.81 2.52 -24.40
C PRO A 225 11.17 1.42 -23.55
N PHE A 226 9.93 1.03 -23.85
CA PHE A 226 9.26 -0.02 -23.09
C PHE A 226 10.00 -1.35 -23.17
N ARG A 227 9.93 -2.13 -22.08
CA ARG A 227 10.43 -3.50 -22.08
C ARG A 227 9.36 -4.47 -22.56
N PHE A 228 9.80 -5.54 -23.19
CA PHE A 228 8.97 -6.66 -23.58
C PHE A 228 9.73 -7.97 -23.39
N GLY A 229 9.04 -8.98 -22.86
CA GLY A 229 9.60 -10.31 -22.62
C GLY A 229 9.59 -11.21 -23.86
N SER A 230 10.03 -12.45 -23.69
CA SER A 230 9.72 -13.53 -24.63
C SER A 230 8.27 -13.99 -24.48
N LEU A 231 7.76 -14.73 -25.48
CA LEU A 231 6.52 -15.48 -25.31
C LEU A 231 6.70 -16.48 -24.17
N THR A 232 5.76 -16.46 -23.24
CA THR A 232 5.78 -17.22 -21.98
C THR A 232 4.48 -17.99 -21.83
N ARG A 233 4.58 -19.27 -21.48
CA ARG A 233 3.43 -20.12 -21.19
C ARG A 233 2.76 -19.71 -19.87
N TYR A 234 1.45 -19.91 -19.79
CA TYR A 234 0.68 -19.63 -18.58
C TYR A 234 1.06 -20.55 -17.43
N THR A 235 0.86 -20.10 -16.18
CA THR A 235 1.24 -20.89 -14.99
C THR A 235 0.47 -22.20 -14.86
N ASN A 236 -0.70 -22.30 -15.51
CA ASN A 236 -1.54 -23.48 -15.57
C ASN A 236 -1.57 -24.13 -16.97
N ASP A 237 -0.56 -23.89 -17.82
CA ASP A 237 -0.49 -24.37 -19.21
C ASP A 237 -0.79 -25.88 -19.36
N THR A 238 -0.26 -26.71 -18.46
CA THR A 238 -0.48 -28.17 -18.47
C THR A 238 -1.93 -28.60 -18.21
N SER A 239 -2.78 -27.69 -17.72
CA SER A 239 -4.20 -27.92 -17.45
C SER A 239 -5.12 -27.28 -18.48
N LEU A 240 -4.59 -26.50 -19.43
CA LEU A 240 -5.39 -25.88 -20.47
C LEU A 240 -5.85 -26.93 -21.49
N PRO A 241 -7.09 -26.83 -22.02
CA PRO A 241 -7.59 -27.79 -22.99
C PRO A 241 -6.85 -27.67 -24.32
N SER A 242 -6.75 -28.77 -25.06
CA SER A 242 -6.18 -28.82 -26.41
C SER A 242 -7.18 -28.48 -27.53
N ALA A 243 -8.44 -28.21 -27.18
CA ALA A 243 -9.49 -27.79 -28.10
C ALA A 243 -10.35 -26.70 -27.46
N GLY A 244 -11.00 -25.89 -28.30
CA GLY A 244 -11.93 -24.87 -27.84
C GLY A 244 -13.13 -25.44 -27.08
N GLN A 245 -13.79 -24.59 -26.29
CA GLN A 245 -14.92 -24.95 -25.42
C GLN A 245 -16.22 -24.21 -25.81
N GLY A 246 -16.28 -23.67 -27.02
CA GLY A 246 -17.43 -22.90 -27.49
C GLY A 246 -17.57 -21.60 -26.71
N GLY A 247 -18.74 -21.39 -26.10
CA GLY A 247 -19.03 -20.18 -25.32
C GLY A 247 -18.42 -20.15 -23.92
N THR A 248 -17.88 -21.26 -23.42
CA THR A 248 -17.26 -21.33 -22.09
C THR A 248 -15.84 -20.74 -22.14
N PRO A 249 -15.51 -19.71 -21.32
CA PRO A 249 -14.17 -19.14 -21.30
C PRO A 249 -13.12 -20.13 -20.79
N ILE A 250 -12.01 -20.24 -21.51
CA ILE A 250 -10.80 -20.93 -21.09
C ILE A 250 -9.96 -19.93 -20.28
N VAL A 251 -9.70 -20.23 -19.01
CA VAL A 251 -9.01 -19.32 -18.08
C VAL A 251 -7.53 -19.69 -17.96
N ALA A 252 -6.67 -18.85 -18.54
CA ALA A 252 -5.23 -18.98 -18.50
C ALA A 252 -4.62 -18.06 -17.43
N ARG A 253 -3.85 -18.62 -16.48
CA ARG A 253 -3.42 -17.91 -15.26
C ARG A 253 -2.06 -17.26 -15.42
N LEU A 254 -2.00 -15.95 -15.16
CA LEU A 254 -0.77 -15.18 -15.06
C LEU A 254 -0.14 -15.37 -13.67
N PRO A 255 1.18 -15.17 -13.50
CA PRO A 255 1.84 -15.35 -12.21
C PRO A 255 1.45 -14.30 -11.17
N THR A 256 0.99 -13.13 -11.62
CA THR A 256 0.50 -12.03 -10.79
C THR A 256 -0.23 -11.03 -11.70
N ASN A 257 -0.70 -9.88 -11.17
CA ASN A 257 -1.21 -8.81 -12.02
C ASN A 257 -0.04 -8.17 -12.80
N ILE A 258 -0.05 -8.30 -14.12
CA ILE A 258 1.01 -7.77 -15.01
C ILE A 258 0.41 -7.17 -16.28
N GLN A 259 1.16 -6.31 -16.95
CA GLN A 259 0.81 -5.80 -18.28
C GLN A 259 1.30 -6.80 -19.35
N ILE A 260 0.42 -7.25 -20.23
CA ILE A 260 0.70 -8.31 -21.21
C ILE A 260 0.09 -8.04 -22.58
N THR A 261 0.64 -8.70 -23.61
CA THR A 261 -0.04 -8.95 -24.90
C THR A 261 -0.32 -10.46 -25.02
N PRO A 262 -1.59 -10.89 -25.14
CA PRO A 262 -1.93 -12.30 -25.32
C PRO A 262 -1.49 -12.85 -26.67
N TYR A 263 -1.06 -14.11 -26.70
CA TYR A 263 -0.69 -14.85 -27.90
C TYR A 263 -1.48 -16.17 -28.00
N LEU A 264 -1.78 -16.58 -29.23
CA LEU A 264 -2.33 -17.89 -29.53
C LEU A 264 -1.69 -18.50 -30.79
N LYS A 265 -1.60 -19.83 -30.80
CA LYS A 265 -1.38 -20.66 -31.98
C LYS A 265 -2.45 -21.74 -32.04
N VAL A 266 -3.12 -21.85 -33.17
CA VAL A 266 -4.28 -22.73 -33.34
C VAL A 266 -4.27 -23.40 -34.70
N ASP A 267 -4.92 -24.55 -34.80
CA ASP A 267 -5.35 -25.15 -36.06
C ASP A 267 -6.88 -25.10 -36.11
N ALA A 268 -7.44 -24.42 -37.11
CA ALA A 268 -8.84 -24.05 -37.13
C ALA A 268 -9.44 -24.05 -38.53
N PRO A 269 -10.76 -24.27 -38.69
CA PRO A 269 -11.49 -23.84 -39.89
C PRO A 269 -11.35 -22.33 -40.11
N ALA A 270 -11.57 -21.86 -41.34
CA ALA A 270 -11.60 -20.44 -41.65
C ALA A 270 -12.90 -19.79 -41.14
N GLY A 271 -12.82 -18.58 -40.58
CA GLY A 271 -13.97 -17.79 -40.14
C GLY A 271 -14.40 -17.98 -38.69
N GLU A 272 -13.71 -18.83 -37.92
CA GLU A 272 -13.98 -19.00 -36.49
C GLU A 272 -13.57 -17.74 -35.72
N THR A 273 -14.39 -17.37 -34.73
CA THR A 273 -14.19 -16.15 -33.93
C THR A 273 -13.65 -16.51 -32.55
N ILE A 274 -12.45 -16.02 -32.23
CA ILE A 274 -11.81 -16.17 -30.92
C ILE A 274 -11.86 -14.84 -30.17
N GLY A 275 -12.45 -14.84 -28.97
CA GLY A 275 -12.45 -13.71 -28.04
C GLY A 275 -11.29 -13.81 -27.04
N ILE A 276 -10.65 -12.69 -26.71
CA ILE A 276 -9.54 -12.61 -25.77
C ILE A 276 -9.71 -11.39 -24.88
N GLN A 277 -9.75 -11.58 -23.57
CA GLN A 277 -9.83 -10.51 -22.58
C GLN A 277 -9.13 -10.93 -21.28
N THR A 278 -9.02 -10.03 -20.31
CA THR A 278 -8.54 -10.38 -18.95
C THR A 278 -9.68 -10.28 -17.95
N ASP A 279 -9.45 -10.81 -16.73
CA ASP A 279 -10.33 -10.62 -15.57
C ASP A 279 -10.51 -9.14 -15.15
N HIS A 280 -9.67 -8.24 -15.68
CA HIS A 280 -9.78 -6.79 -15.48
C HIS A 280 -10.49 -6.08 -16.65
N TYR A 281 -11.08 -6.82 -17.60
CA TYR A 281 -11.82 -6.20 -18.71
C TYR A 281 -13.04 -5.41 -18.24
N ASN A 282 -13.82 -5.93 -17.29
CA ASN A 282 -15.02 -5.27 -16.77
C ASN A 282 -15.01 -5.31 -15.24
N ASN A 283 -14.36 -4.33 -14.61
CA ASN A 283 -14.34 -4.20 -13.15
C ASN A 283 -15.55 -3.39 -12.66
N ASP A 284 -16.63 -4.10 -12.31
CA ASP A 284 -17.80 -3.67 -11.53
C ASP A 284 -17.96 -2.13 -11.34
N ASN A 285 -18.42 -1.45 -12.41
CA ASN A 285 -18.78 -0.01 -12.51
C ASN A 285 -17.75 0.96 -13.13
N GLY A 286 -16.58 0.49 -13.58
CA GLY A 286 -15.59 1.37 -14.22
C GLY A 286 -15.83 1.71 -15.69
N GLY A 287 -16.46 0.79 -16.42
CA GLY A 287 -16.43 0.75 -17.88
C GLY A 287 -15.38 -0.23 -18.39
N ASN A 288 -15.52 -0.70 -19.63
CA ASN A 288 -14.67 -1.78 -20.14
C ASN A 288 -13.22 -1.30 -20.38
N SER A 289 -12.25 -2.19 -20.19
CA SER A 289 -10.88 -2.06 -20.69
C SER A 289 -10.78 -2.54 -22.15
N VAL A 290 -9.57 -2.69 -22.67
CA VAL A 290 -9.30 -3.19 -24.02
C VAL A 290 -9.42 -4.72 -24.08
N ARG A 291 -10.04 -5.24 -25.14
CA ARG A 291 -10.05 -6.67 -25.48
C ARG A 291 -9.61 -6.89 -26.92
N ALA A 292 -9.42 -8.16 -27.29
CA ALA A 292 -9.10 -8.56 -28.65
C ALA A 292 -10.10 -9.59 -29.21
N THR A 293 -10.25 -9.58 -30.53
CA THR A 293 -11.00 -10.55 -31.31
C THR A 293 -10.16 -10.96 -32.51
N TYR A 294 -10.05 -12.27 -32.74
CA TYR A 294 -9.31 -12.85 -33.85
C TYR A 294 -10.23 -13.73 -34.70
N ILE A 295 -10.27 -13.50 -36.02
CA ILE A 295 -10.99 -14.35 -36.98
C ILE A 295 -9.98 -15.19 -37.74
N THR A 296 -10.18 -16.51 -37.75
CA THR A 296 -9.24 -17.47 -38.31
C THR A 296 -9.24 -17.50 -39.85
N THR A 297 -8.09 -17.79 -40.48
CA THR A 297 -7.95 -17.94 -41.94
C THR A 297 -8.04 -19.38 -42.45
N GLY A 298 -8.03 -20.37 -41.57
CA GLY A 298 -7.97 -21.80 -41.91
C GLY A 298 -6.57 -22.41 -41.70
N GLY A 299 -6.51 -23.64 -41.18
CA GLY A 299 -5.26 -24.36 -40.90
C GLY A 299 -4.51 -23.82 -39.68
N VAL A 300 -3.22 -24.19 -39.59
CA VAL A 300 -2.31 -23.75 -38.52
C VAL A 300 -1.93 -22.28 -38.70
N GLN A 301 -2.15 -21.48 -37.65
CA GLN A 301 -1.96 -20.03 -37.64
C GLN A 301 -1.64 -19.50 -36.25
N GLU A 302 -1.11 -18.28 -36.19
CA GLU A 302 -0.70 -17.60 -34.96
C GLU A 302 -1.15 -16.14 -34.93
N PHE A 303 -1.38 -15.61 -33.73
CA PHE A 303 -1.81 -14.23 -33.52
C PHE A 303 -1.35 -13.70 -32.15
N GLU A 304 -0.82 -12.48 -32.12
CA GLU A 304 -0.54 -11.73 -30.90
C GLU A 304 -1.41 -10.46 -30.88
N ALA A 305 -2.18 -10.28 -29.80
CA ALA A 305 -2.99 -9.09 -29.60
C ALA A 305 -2.10 -7.94 -29.10
N LEU A 306 -1.65 -7.10 -30.03
CA LEU A 306 -0.63 -6.06 -29.78
C LEU A 306 -1.08 -4.93 -28.84
N ALA A 307 -2.37 -4.72 -28.62
CA ALA A 307 -2.84 -3.77 -27.60
C ALA A 307 -2.71 -4.41 -26.21
N TRP A 308 -1.93 -3.78 -25.34
CA TRP A 308 -1.65 -4.31 -24.02
C TRP A 308 -2.89 -4.31 -23.10
N MET A 309 -2.97 -5.35 -22.27
CA MET A 309 -3.98 -5.56 -21.23
C MET A 309 -3.28 -5.78 -19.89
N ASN A 310 -3.99 -5.67 -18.78
CA ASN A 310 -3.52 -6.12 -17.48
C ASN A 310 -4.52 -7.09 -16.85
N GLY A 311 -4.08 -7.93 -15.92
CA GLY A 311 -4.96 -8.82 -15.17
C GLY A 311 -4.19 -9.92 -14.47
N THR A 312 -4.91 -10.79 -13.75
CA THR A 312 -4.36 -12.01 -13.15
C THR A 312 -4.66 -13.26 -13.98
N THR A 313 -5.62 -13.15 -14.91
CA THR A 313 -5.92 -14.19 -15.89
C THR A 313 -6.19 -13.59 -17.27
N VAL A 314 -6.02 -14.43 -18.29
CA VAL A 314 -6.50 -14.19 -19.65
C VAL A 314 -7.61 -15.19 -19.92
N GLU A 315 -8.75 -14.68 -20.35
CA GLU A 315 -9.95 -15.44 -20.69
C GLU A 315 -10.07 -15.53 -22.22
N TYR A 316 -10.02 -16.76 -22.73
CA TYR A 316 -10.18 -17.03 -24.15
C TYR A 316 -11.54 -17.70 -24.42
N THR A 317 -12.35 -17.12 -25.30
CA THR A 317 -13.56 -17.78 -25.83
C THR A 317 -13.22 -18.36 -27.19
N ILE A 318 -13.03 -19.69 -27.25
CA ILE A 318 -12.55 -20.40 -28.45
C ILE A 318 -13.61 -21.43 -28.89
N PRO A 319 -14.08 -21.39 -30.16
CA PRO A 319 -15.04 -22.36 -30.69
C PRO A 319 -14.54 -23.81 -30.61
N GLY A 320 -15.43 -24.77 -30.37
CA GLY A 320 -15.06 -26.19 -30.20
C GLY A 320 -14.46 -26.86 -31.44
N SER A 321 -14.61 -26.24 -32.61
CA SER A 321 -14.00 -26.64 -33.88
C SER A 321 -12.51 -26.27 -33.99
N VAL A 322 -11.98 -25.47 -33.06
CA VAL A 322 -10.59 -25.00 -33.06
C VAL A 322 -9.71 -25.89 -32.19
N THR A 323 -8.63 -26.40 -32.75
CA THR A 323 -7.56 -27.07 -32.01
C THR A 323 -6.58 -26.03 -31.47
N ILE A 324 -6.29 -26.11 -30.18
CA ILE A 324 -5.36 -25.22 -29.49
C ILE A 324 -3.98 -25.86 -29.48
N LEU A 325 -3.01 -25.22 -30.12
CA LEU A 325 -1.62 -25.69 -30.15
C LEU A 325 -0.78 -24.98 -29.09
N GLU A 326 -1.08 -23.72 -28.81
CA GLU A 326 -0.41 -22.91 -27.80
C GLU A 326 -1.25 -21.72 -27.39
N LEU A 327 -1.32 -21.48 -26.08
CA LEU A 327 -1.72 -20.20 -25.50
C LEU A 327 -0.52 -19.68 -24.71
N SER A 328 -0.14 -18.44 -24.96
CA SER A 328 0.97 -17.78 -24.25
C SER A 328 0.66 -16.31 -24.09
N TYR A 329 1.56 -15.59 -23.41
CA TYR A 329 1.53 -14.15 -23.31
C TYR A 329 2.95 -13.60 -23.41
N ARG A 330 3.05 -12.31 -23.71
CA ARG A 330 4.29 -11.55 -23.56
C ARG A 330 4.08 -10.48 -22.51
N GLU A 331 4.95 -10.46 -21.49
CA GLU A 331 4.98 -9.34 -20.55
C GLU A 331 5.51 -8.08 -21.23
N SER A 332 4.88 -6.94 -20.96
CA SER A 332 5.28 -5.61 -21.42
C SER A 332 5.28 -4.65 -20.23
N GLY A 333 5.94 -3.51 -20.31
CA GLY A 333 5.77 -2.44 -19.33
C GLY A 333 6.89 -1.41 -19.30
N TYR A 334 6.85 -0.55 -18.29
CA TYR A 334 7.94 0.39 -18.02
C TYR A 334 9.24 -0.37 -17.69
N PRO A 335 10.39 0.02 -18.26
CA PRO A 335 11.65 -0.72 -18.15
C PRO A 335 12.35 -0.46 -16.81
N THR A 336 11.79 -0.97 -15.72
CA THR A 336 12.38 -0.84 -14.37
C THR A 336 12.29 -2.14 -13.57
N ASP A 337 13.21 -2.31 -12.63
CA ASP A 337 13.37 -3.54 -11.84
C ASP A 337 13.08 -3.30 -10.36
N PHE A 338 12.52 -4.31 -9.70
CA PHE A 338 12.24 -4.31 -8.26
C PHE A 338 13.54 -4.54 -7.48
N VAL A 339 14.33 -3.49 -7.28
CA VAL A 339 15.59 -3.55 -6.53
C VAL A 339 15.43 -3.15 -5.06
N GLY A 340 14.35 -2.44 -4.72
CA GLY A 340 13.95 -2.15 -3.36
C GLY A 340 13.19 -3.32 -2.73
N SER A 341 13.28 -3.44 -1.40
CA SER A 341 12.60 -4.53 -0.68
C SER A 341 12.33 -4.19 0.77
N PHE A 342 11.31 -4.81 1.35
CA PHE A 342 11.01 -4.77 2.78
C PHE A 342 10.64 -6.17 3.28
N ARG A 343 11.16 -6.53 4.44
CA ARG A 343 10.81 -7.75 5.18
C ARG A 343 10.83 -7.44 6.67
N SER A 344 9.96 -8.07 7.44
CA SER A 344 9.84 -7.84 8.88
C SER A 344 9.58 -9.13 9.66
N SER A 345 9.52 -8.99 10.99
CA SER A 345 9.08 -10.05 11.90
C SER A 345 7.58 -10.37 11.81
N ASP A 346 6.80 -9.56 11.09
CA ASP A 346 5.37 -9.77 10.90
C ASP A 346 5.03 -9.90 9.41
N PRO A 347 4.73 -11.13 8.93
CA PRO A 347 4.44 -11.39 7.52
C PRO A 347 3.28 -10.57 6.94
N TYR A 348 2.39 -10.00 7.76
CA TYR A 348 1.33 -9.12 7.30
C TYR A 348 1.89 -7.90 6.55
N PHE A 349 2.92 -7.24 7.12
CA PHE A 349 3.50 -6.05 6.52
C PHE A 349 4.32 -6.38 5.27
N ASP A 350 4.91 -7.56 5.21
CA ASP A 350 5.62 -8.05 4.03
C ASP A 350 4.66 -8.19 2.84
N VAL A 351 3.51 -8.82 3.04
CA VAL A 351 2.48 -8.97 1.99
C VAL A 351 1.91 -7.61 1.59
N LEU A 352 1.60 -6.74 2.56
CA LEU A 352 1.08 -5.41 2.29
C LEU A 352 2.06 -4.58 1.45
N TRP A 353 3.34 -4.60 1.80
CA TRP A 353 4.39 -3.92 1.03
C TRP A 353 4.51 -4.50 -0.39
N GLN A 354 4.51 -5.82 -0.54
CA GLN A 354 4.60 -6.49 -1.85
C GLN A 354 3.42 -6.17 -2.76
N LYS A 355 2.19 -6.16 -2.23
CA LYS A 355 1.01 -5.78 -3.00
C LYS A 355 1.06 -4.32 -3.43
N ALA A 356 1.46 -3.40 -2.54
CA ALA A 356 1.66 -2.01 -2.90
C ALA A 356 2.70 -1.85 -4.03
N ALA A 357 3.85 -2.53 -3.92
CA ALA A 357 4.91 -2.50 -4.93
C ALA A 357 4.43 -3.04 -6.29
N ARG A 358 3.65 -4.13 -6.29
CA ARG A 358 3.06 -4.71 -7.50
C ARG A 358 2.03 -3.77 -8.13
N THR A 359 1.14 -3.20 -7.32
CA THR A 359 0.13 -2.21 -7.73
C THR A 359 0.80 -1.03 -8.43
N MET A 360 1.87 -0.52 -7.83
CA MET A 360 2.67 0.56 -8.38
C MET A 360 3.26 0.22 -9.76
N TYR A 361 3.86 -0.96 -9.94
CA TYR A 361 4.46 -1.35 -11.22
C TYR A 361 3.43 -1.46 -12.35
N VAL A 362 2.27 -2.06 -12.08
CA VAL A 362 1.22 -2.19 -13.10
C VAL A 362 0.67 -0.81 -13.51
N ASN A 363 0.79 0.19 -12.65
CA ASN A 363 0.41 1.58 -12.91
C ASN A 363 1.54 2.46 -13.50
N LEU A 364 2.56 1.84 -14.09
CA LEU A 364 3.66 2.51 -14.79
C LEU A 364 3.70 2.12 -16.27
N ARG A 365 3.49 3.10 -17.18
CA ARG A 365 3.68 2.89 -18.63
C ARG A 365 4.15 4.16 -19.37
N ASP A 366 3.28 4.81 -20.15
CA ASP A 366 3.55 6.09 -20.83
C ASP A 366 3.71 7.26 -19.85
N THR A 367 2.98 7.13 -18.74
CA THR A 367 2.84 8.06 -17.62
C THR A 367 2.69 7.20 -16.35
N TYR A 368 2.60 7.86 -15.19
CA TYR A 368 1.90 7.23 -14.08
C TYR A 368 0.41 7.08 -14.41
N LEU A 369 -0.21 6.02 -13.92
CA LEU A 369 -1.63 5.73 -14.08
C LEU A 369 -2.29 5.67 -12.69
N ASP A 370 -3.52 6.17 -12.56
CA ASP A 370 -4.39 5.89 -11.43
C ASP A 370 -4.70 4.38 -11.35
N CYS A 371 -5.14 3.84 -12.49
CA CYS A 371 -5.46 2.45 -12.71
C CYS A 371 -5.05 2.00 -14.13
N PRO A 372 -4.67 0.73 -14.33
CA PRO A 372 -4.23 0.23 -15.63
C PRO A 372 -5.38 -0.19 -16.56
N ASP A 373 -6.59 -0.31 -16.00
CA ASP A 373 -7.77 -0.82 -16.70
C ASP A 373 -8.70 0.30 -17.14
N ARG A 374 -9.42 0.94 -16.22
CA ARG A 374 -10.58 1.81 -16.48
C ARG A 374 -10.27 3.17 -17.13
N GLU A 375 -9.19 3.83 -16.71
CA GLU A 375 -8.91 5.23 -17.07
C GLU A 375 -7.52 5.42 -17.67
N ARG A 376 -6.50 4.81 -17.05
CA ARG A 376 -5.09 5.00 -17.42
C ARG A 376 -4.65 6.47 -17.32
N GLY A 377 -5.27 7.29 -16.48
CA GLY A 377 -5.03 8.72 -16.36
C GLY A 377 -3.92 9.05 -15.36
N GLN A 378 -3.08 10.05 -15.66
CA GLN A 378 -2.10 10.55 -14.70
C GLN A 378 -2.76 11.59 -13.78
N TRP A 379 -3.48 11.10 -12.77
CA TRP A 379 -4.07 11.95 -11.75
C TRP A 379 -3.00 12.44 -10.77
N TRP A 380 -3.04 13.71 -10.38
CA TRP A 380 -1.91 14.33 -9.66
C TRP A 380 -1.86 14.04 -8.17
N GLY A 381 -3.00 13.76 -7.53
CA GLY A 381 -3.00 13.17 -6.20
C GLY A 381 -2.26 11.82 -6.20
N ASP A 382 -2.58 10.96 -7.17
CA ASP A 382 -1.97 9.65 -7.36
C ASP A 382 -0.48 9.73 -7.65
N ALA A 383 -0.09 10.58 -8.62
CA ALA A 383 1.28 10.76 -9.04
C ALA A 383 2.20 11.09 -7.83
N VAL A 384 1.75 11.94 -6.91
CA VAL A 384 2.51 12.29 -5.69
C VAL A 384 2.81 11.06 -4.83
N HIS A 385 1.84 10.17 -4.64
CA HIS A 385 2.05 8.92 -3.90
C HIS A 385 2.96 7.97 -4.68
N GLN A 386 2.78 7.90 -5.99
CA GLN A 386 3.54 7.04 -6.88
C GLN A 386 5.02 7.44 -6.96
N PHE A 387 5.35 8.73 -6.90
CA PHE A 387 6.73 9.19 -6.83
C PHE A 387 7.43 8.57 -5.61
N ARG A 388 6.83 8.76 -4.43
CA ARG A 388 7.38 8.24 -3.17
C ARG A 388 7.46 6.73 -3.15
N GLN A 389 6.43 6.02 -3.61
CA GLN A 389 6.46 4.56 -3.69
C GLN A 389 7.57 4.08 -4.64
N GLY A 390 7.68 4.71 -5.82
CA GLY A 390 8.67 4.37 -6.82
C GLY A 390 10.10 4.49 -6.29
N PHE A 391 10.39 5.53 -5.51
CA PHE A 391 11.72 5.78 -4.95
C PHE A 391 12.20 4.71 -3.96
N TYR A 392 11.30 3.94 -3.35
CA TYR A 392 11.64 2.83 -2.45
C TYR A 392 11.53 1.45 -3.11
N THR A 393 10.97 1.36 -4.31
CA THR A 393 10.62 0.08 -4.94
C THR A 393 11.54 -0.26 -6.10
N PHE A 394 11.80 0.72 -6.97
CA PHE A 394 12.44 0.48 -8.26
C PHE A 394 13.82 1.13 -8.38
N ASP A 395 14.58 0.71 -9.38
CA ASP A 395 15.82 1.37 -9.72
C ASP A 395 15.59 2.80 -10.25
N THR A 396 16.69 3.53 -10.42
CA THR A 396 16.68 4.97 -10.73
C THR A 396 16.07 5.31 -12.10
N ARG A 397 15.81 4.34 -12.99
CA ARG A 397 15.08 4.58 -14.26
C ARG A 397 13.69 5.13 -14.01
N VAL A 398 13.05 4.86 -12.86
CA VAL A 398 11.74 5.42 -12.54
C VAL A 398 11.77 6.96 -12.38
N TYR A 399 12.92 7.55 -12.06
CA TYR A 399 13.02 9.01 -11.85
C TYR A 399 12.79 9.81 -13.14
N ALA A 400 13.08 9.24 -14.30
CA ALA A 400 12.76 9.84 -15.59
C ALA A 400 11.25 9.97 -15.81
N MET A 401 10.46 9.01 -15.30
CA MET A 401 9.00 9.10 -15.33
C MET A 401 8.49 10.24 -14.45
N THR A 402 9.06 10.40 -13.25
CA THR A 402 8.72 11.53 -12.36
C THR A 402 9.04 12.88 -13.02
N ARG A 403 10.23 13.02 -13.60
CA ARG A 403 10.61 14.23 -14.35
C ARG A 403 9.61 14.53 -15.48
N LYS A 404 9.31 13.54 -16.32
CA LYS A 404 8.32 13.67 -17.40
C LYS A 404 6.95 14.11 -16.87
N ALA A 405 6.49 13.56 -15.73
CA ALA A 405 5.23 13.95 -15.14
C ALA A 405 5.25 15.44 -14.77
N ILE A 406 6.25 15.90 -14.02
CA ILE A 406 6.44 17.31 -13.63
C ILE A 406 6.42 18.22 -14.85
N ASP A 407 7.22 17.89 -15.87
CA ASP A 407 7.30 18.63 -17.13
C ASP A 407 5.92 18.73 -17.81
N ASN A 408 5.15 17.63 -17.86
CA ASN A 408 3.82 17.61 -18.45
C ASN A 408 2.84 18.52 -17.69
N LEU A 409 2.84 18.52 -16.36
CA LEU A 409 1.90 19.36 -15.59
C LEU A 409 2.09 20.85 -15.87
N VAL A 410 3.34 21.31 -15.87
CA VAL A 410 3.62 22.74 -16.08
C VAL A 410 3.42 23.15 -17.54
N ALA A 411 3.79 22.29 -18.50
CA ALA A 411 3.63 22.56 -19.93
C ALA A 411 2.16 22.55 -20.38
N TRP A 412 1.28 21.89 -19.64
CA TRP A 412 -0.16 21.85 -19.91
C TRP A 412 -0.98 22.86 -19.10
N GLN A 413 -0.35 23.70 -18.26
CA GLN A 413 -1.04 24.71 -17.44
C GLN A 413 -2.01 25.58 -18.28
N LYS A 414 -3.20 25.86 -17.74
CA LYS A 414 -4.17 26.72 -18.44
C LYS A 414 -3.61 28.14 -18.64
N PRO A 415 -3.97 28.84 -19.73
CA PRO A 415 -3.51 30.21 -19.99
C PRO A 415 -3.82 31.20 -18.84
N ASN A 416 -4.87 30.98 -18.06
CA ASN A 416 -5.24 31.80 -16.90
C ASN A 416 -4.59 31.37 -15.57
N GLY A 417 -3.73 30.34 -15.55
CA GLY A 417 -2.95 29.95 -14.36
C GLY A 417 -3.29 28.63 -13.67
N PRO A 418 -4.53 28.11 -13.68
CA PRO A 418 -4.84 26.83 -13.07
C PRO A 418 -3.99 25.68 -13.61
N LEU A 419 -3.45 24.89 -12.68
CA LEU A 419 -3.03 23.52 -12.91
C LEU A 419 -4.26 22.62 -12.84
N PHE A 420 -4.24 21.50 -13.54
CA PHE A 420 -5.39 20.59 -13.59
C PHE A 420 -4.95 19.15 -13.79
N SER A 421 -5.89 18.24 -13.59
CA SER A 421 -5.65 16.81 -13.56
C SER A 421 -6.84 16.06 -14.17
N PRO A 422 -6.61 14.93 -14.86
CA PRO A 422 -5.33 14.29 -15.15
C PRO A 422 -4.58 14.97 -16.31
N ILE A 423 -3.25 14.93 -16.26
CA ILE A 423 -2.39 15.45 -17.33
C ILE A 423 -1.27 14.46 -17.64
N PRO A 424 -1.01 14.12 -18.91
CA PRO A 424 -1.63 14.64 -20.14
C PRO A 424 -3.01 14.01 -20.43
N GLY A 425 -3.96 14.80 -20.97
CA GLY A 425 -5.31 14.32 -21.25
C GLY A 425 -6.27 15.42 -21.68
N THR A 426 -7.54 15.07 -21.92
CA THR A 426 -8.58 16.03 -22.32
C THR A 426 -9.52 16.45 -21.20
N TRP A 427 -9.49 15.75 -20.06
CA TRP A 427 -10.21 16.18 -18.87
C TRP A 427 -9.44 17.31 -18.18
N ALA A 428 -10.06 18.49 -18.13
CA ALA A 428 -9.37 19.74 -17.81
C ALA A 428 -9.78 20.38 -16.49
N SER A 429 -10.28 19.62 -15.52
CA SER A 429 -10.76 20.16 -14.25
C SER A 429 -9.63 20.48 -13.28
N GLU A 430 -9.60 21.73 -12.77
CA GLU A 430 -8.78 22.10 -11.61
C GLU A 430 -9.27 21.35 -10.37
N LEU A 431 -8.35 20.64 -9.73
CA LEU A 431 -8.49 20.00 -8.41
C LEU A 431 -7.50 20.68 -7.47
N PRO A 432 -7.94 21.69 -6.68
CA PRO A 432 -7.01 22.57 -5.99
C PRO A 432 -6.07 21.87 -5.01
N LEU A 433 -6.58 20.94 -4.19
CA LEU A 433 -5.76 20.23 -3.21
C LEU A 433 -4.77 19.27 -3.85
N GLN A 434 -5.15 18.57 -4.93
CA GLN A 434 -4.21 17.73 -5.69
C GLN A 434 -3.11 18.57 -6.36
N SER A 435 -3.45 19.75 -6.86
CA SER A 435 -2.47 20.66 -7.48
C SER A 435 -1.48 21.21 -6.45
N LEU A 436 -1.93 21.51 -5.23
CA LEU A 436 -1.04 21.88 -4.12
C LEU A 436 -0.15 20.72 -3.68
N ALA A 437 -0.68 19.50 -3.62
CA ALA A 437 0.10 18.29 -3.36
C ALA A 437 1.18 18.06 -4.44
N ALA A 438 0.83 18.28 -5.71
CA ALA A 438 1.76 18.20 -6.83
C ALA A 438 2.94 19.18 -6.66
N ILE A 439 2.65 20.46 -6.41
CA ILE A 439 3.67 21.49 -6.20
C ILE A 439 4.59 21.12 -5.03
N TRP A 440 4.03 20.67 -3.91
CA TRP A 440 4.82 20.20 -2.78
C TRP A 440 5.77 19.05 -3.15
N SER A 441 5.32 18.11 -3.99
CA SER A 441 6.14 16.96 -4.39
C SER A 441 7.35 17.33 -5.26
N PHE A 442 7.41 18.53 -5.86
CA PHE A 442 8.55 18.93 -6.68
C PHE A 442 9.84 19.02 -5.87
N TRP A 443 9.79 19.63 -4.67
CA TRP A 443 10.97 19.67 -3.80
C TRP A 443 11.37 18.28 -3.31
N GLU A 444 10.40 17.38 -3.12
CA GLU A 444 10.70 16.01 -2.76
C GLU A 444 11.42 15.27 -3.88
N TYR A 445 10.98 15.42 -5.14
CA TYR A 445 11.73 14.88 -6.27
C TYR A 445 13.19 15.33 -6.23
N TYR A 446 13.44 16.64 -6.09
CA TYR A 446 14.80 17.17 -5.97
C TYR A 446 15.55 16.61 -4.75
N THR A 447 14.87 16.43 -3.62
CA THR A 447 15.48 15.84 -2.42
C THR A 447 15.95 14.41 -2.68
N TYR A 448 15.16 13.60 -3.40
CA TYR A 448 15.49 12.20 -3.69
C TYR A 448 16.49 12.03 -4.85
N THR A 449 16.50 12.94 -5.84
CA THR A 449 17.30 12.77 -7.07
C THR A 449 18.52 13.70 -7.15
N GLY A 450 18.46 14.88 -6.54
CA GLY A 450 19.43 15.96 -6.74
C GLY A 450 19.32 16.67 -8.10
N ASP A 451 18.29 16.38 -8.91
CA ASP A 451 18.08 16.99 -10.23
C ASP A 451 17.38 18.35 -10.08
N ALA A 452 18.18 19.41 -9.96
CA ALA A 452 17.68 20.79 -9.82
C ALA A 452 17.02 21.30 -11.12
N ASP A 453 17.51 20.89 -12.29
CA ASP A 453 17.01 21.35 -13.59
C ASP A 453 15.56 20.92 -13.81
N ALA A 454 15.20 19.72 -13.34
CA ALA A 454 13.85 19.19 -13.40
C ALA A 454 12.82 20.02 -12.61
N ILE A 455 13.23 20.83 -11.63
CA ILE A 455 12.30 21.60 -10.81
C ILE A 455 12.42 23.11 -11.02
N THR A 456 13.60 23.65 -11.27
CA THR A 456 13.82 25.11 -11.39
C THR A 456 12.98 25.75 -12.49
N HIS A 457 12.83 25.10 -13.64
CA HIS A 457 12.02 25.61 -14.75
C HIS A 457 10.52 25.67 -14.44
N THR A 458 10.04 25.00 -13.38
CA THR A 458 8.62 24.96 -13.01
C THR A 458 8.15 26.24 -12.30
N TYR A 459 9.09 27.04 -11.78
CA TYR A 459 8.77 28.17 -10.91
C TYR A 459 7.74 29.16 -11.50
N PRO A 460 7.83 29.59 -12.78
CA PRO A 460 6.85 30.52 -13.33
C PRO A 460 5.41 29.97 -13.31
N ALA A 461 5.24 28.67 -13.59
CA ALA A 461 3.93 28.01 -13.54
C ALA A 461 3.43 27.89 -12.10
N VAL A 462 4.30 27.51 -11.17
CA VAL A 462 3.99 27.41 -9.72
C VAL A 462 3.55 28.77 -9.18
N LYS A 463 4.34 29.83 -9.43
CA LYS A 463 4.02 31.21 -9.02
C LYS A 463 2.64 31.63 -9.53
N LYS A 464 2.40 31.44 -10.84
CA LYS A 464 1.13 31.79 -11.47
C LYS A 464 -0.07 31.07 -10.83
N TYR A 465 0.11 29.82 -10.41
CA TYR A 465 -0.94 29.05 -9.73
C TYR A 465 -1.16 29.53 -8.29
N LEU A 466 -0.10 29.71 -7.50
CA LEU A 466 -0.22 30.15 -6.10
C LEU A 466 -0.68 31.60 -5.94
N ASP A 467 -0.48 32.45 -6.95
CA ASP A 467 -1.04 33.80 -7.03
C ASP A 467 -2.58 33.81 -7.13
N LEU A 468 -3.22 32.67 -7.46
CA LEU A 468 -4.68 32.55 -7.48
C LEU A 468 -5.31 32.42 -6.08
N TYR A 469 -4.50 32.18 -5.05
CA TYR A 469 -4.93 32.01 -3.66
C TYR A 469 -4.87 33.34 -2.89
N THR A 470 -5.84 33.55 -2.02
CA THR A 470 -5.92 34.72 -1.15
C THR A 470 -6.05 34.30 0.30
N LEU A 471 -5.67 35.20 1.23
CA LEU A 471 -5.87 35.00 2.66
C LEU A 471 -7.08 35.83 3.13
N ASP A 472 -7.82 35.31 4.10
CA ASP A 472 -8.93 35.97 4.76
C ASP A 472 -8.47 36.92 5.87
N SER A 473 -9.42 37.58 6.53
CA SER A 473 -9.13 38.53 7.62
C SER A 473 -8.53 37.87 8.87
N ALA A 474 -8.62 36.54 9.00
CA ALA A 474 -7.96 35.80 10.08
C ALA A 474 -6.52 35.40 9.71
N GLY A 475 -6.06 35.74 8.50
CA GLY A 475 -4.72 35.42 8.00
C GLY A 475 -4.59 33.99 7.47
N LEU A 476 -5.71 33.31 7.18
CA LEU A 476 -5.78 31.93 6.69
C LEU A 476 -6.30 31.87 5.26
N VAL A 477 -6.03 30.78 4.55
CA VAL A 477 -6.40 30.61 3.14
C VAL A 477 -7.92 30.65 2.94
N ASN A 478 -8.38 31.47 1.98
CA ASN A 478 -9.74 31.41 1.45
C ASN A 478 -9.89 30.13 0.62
N HIS A 479 -10.96 29.37 0.89
CA HIS A 479 -11.24 28.14 0.16
C HIS A 479 -11.36 28.39 -1.34
N ARG A 480 -10.64 27.59 -2.13
CA ARG A 480 -10.76 27.54 -3.59
C ARG A 480 -11.37 26.21 -3.96
N ALA A 481 -12.58 26.25 -4.52
CA ALA A 481 -13.30 25.07 -4.99
C ALA A 481 -12.72 24.50 -6.31
N GLY A 482 -12.08 25.33 -7.13
CA GLY A 482 -11.63 24.95 -8.47
C GLY A 482 -12.81 24.56 -9.38
N ASP A 483 -12.55 23.67 -10.35
CA ASP A 483 -13.60 23.08 -11.19
C ASP A 483 -14.22 21.85 -10.50
N TRP A 484 -13.46 21.15 -9.67
CA TRP A 484 -13.91 20.02 -8.87
C TRP A 484 -13.42 20.16 -7.42
N ASP A 485 -14.34 20.49 -6.51
CA ASP A 485 -14.08 20.69 -5.08
C ASP A 485 -13.97 19.35 -4.33
N TRP A 486 -12.96 18.57 -4.72
CA TRP A 486 -12.69 17.23 -4.21
C TRP A 486 -11.43 17.23 -3.33
N PRO A 487 -11.58 17.01 -2.01
CA PRO A 487 -10.43 16.82 -1.12
C PRO A 487 -9.99 15.36 -1.00
N ASP A 488 -10.95 14.43 -0.98
CA ASP A 488 -10.75 12.99 -0.83
C ASP A 488 -12.10 12.27 -1.08
N TRP A 489 -12.11 10.93 -1.17
CA TRP A 489 -13.34 10.16 -1.13
C TRP A 489 -13.90 10.02 0.30
N GLY A 490 -15.23 10.06 0.41
CA GLY A 490 -15.94 9.93 1.69
C GLY A 490 -16.74 11.19 2.05
N ASN A 491 -16.91 11.43 3.33
CA ASN A 491 -17.64 12.58 3.89
C ASN A 491 -16.80 13.24 5.00
N ASN A 492 -17.35 14.27 5.67
CA ASN A 492 -16.77 14.91 6.86
C ASN A 492 -15.45 15.67 6.60
N PHE A 493 -15.37 16.40 5.49
CA PHE A 493 -14.19 17.18 5.14
C PHE A 493 -14.19 18.53 5.87
N ASP A 494 -13.17 18.78 6.68
CA ASP A 494 -12.87 20.12 7.20
C ASP A 494 -11.91 20.84 6.24
N LYS A 495 -12.48 21.34 5.15
CA LYS A 495 -11.71 21.92 4.03
C LYS A 495 -10.81 23.07 4.44
N ARG A 496 -11.20 23.89 5.41
CA ARG A 496 -10.38 25.03 5.83
C ARG A 496 -9.11 24.56 6.57
N VAL A 497 -9.14 23.44 7.29
CA VAL A 497 -7.93 22.80 7.84
C VAL A 497 -7.06 22.27 6.69
N LEU A 498 -7.66 21.56 5.74
CA LEU A 498 -6.96 20.96 4.59
C LEU A 498 -6.32 22.01 3.66
N ASP A 499 -7.06 23.06 3.28
CA ASP A 499 -6.61 24.15 2.41
C ASP A 499 -5.36 24.82 2.97
N ASN A 500 -5.37 25.13 4.27
CA ASN A 500 -4.24 25.78 4.92
C ASN A 500 -3.02 24.84 5.03
N ALA A 501 -3.21 23.57 5.37
CA ALA A 501 -2.11 22.62 5.45
C ALA A 501 -1.46 22.38 4.08
N TRP A 502 -2.26 22.17 3.03
CA TRP A 502 -1.75 21.96 1.67
C TRP A 502 -1.06 23.20 1.11
N TYR A 503 -1.67 24.38 1.24
CA TYR A 503 -1.08 25.61 0.73
C TYR A 503 0.20 25.96 1.49
N TYR A 504 0.27 25.71 2.79
CA TYR A 504 1.49 25.91 3.59
C TYR A 504 2.66 25.05 3.10
N MET A 505 2.41 23.78 2.78
CA MET A 505 3.44 22.88 2.21
C MET A 505 3.85 23.29 0.79
N ALA A 506 2.91 23.74 -0.04
CA ALA A 506 3.20 24.26 -1.37
C ALA A 506 4.02 25.57 -1.32
N LEU A 507 3.73 26.46 -0.36
CA LEU A 507 4.51 27.68 -0.11
C LEU A 507 5.94 27.35 0.34
N ASP A 508 6.13 26.35 1.20
CA ASP A 508 7.48 25.90 1.60
C ASP A 508 8.33 25.48 0.39
N THR A 509 7.72 24.71 -0.52
CA THR A 509 8.37 24.31 -1.77
C THR A 509 8.63 25.52 -2.67
N THR A 510 7.67 26.43 -2.79
CA THR A 510 7.78 27.61 -3.65
C THR A 510 8.85 28.58 -3.19
N ILE A 511 9.03 28.77 -1.87
CA ILE A 511 10.10 29.59 -1.30
C ILE A 511 11.47 29.02 -1.71
N LYS A 512 11.67 27.72 -1.50
CA LYS A 512 12.93 27.04 -1.85
C LYS A 512 13.18 27.03 -3.35
N LEU A 513 12.12 26.83 -4.13
CA LEU A 513 12.19 26.82 -5.59
C LEU A 513 12.46 28.22 -6.16
N ALA A 514 11.87 29.28 -5.60
CA ALA A 514 12.15 30.66 -5.98
C ALA A 514 13.63 30.98 -5.83
N ALA A 515 14.20 30.68 -4.65
CA ALA A 515 15.62 30.88 -4.37
C ALA A 515 16.51 30.04 -5.30
N LEU A 516 16.19 28.75 -5.46
CA LEU A 516 16.99 27.85 -6.31
C LEU A 516 16.97 28.24 -7.80
N SER A 517 15.89 28.89 -8.25
CA SER A 517 15.72 29.32 -9.65
C SER A 517 16.16 30.78 -9.91
N GLY A 518 16.73 31.47 -8.91
CA GLY A 518 17.20 32.86 -9.03
C GLY A 518 16.09 33.92 -8.97
N ASN A 519 14.92 33.59 -8.43
CA ASN A 519 13.77 34.48 -8.27
C ASN A 519 13.67 35.02 -6.83
N ASP A 520 14.79 35.46 -6.25
CA ASP A 520 14.89 35.86 -4.84
C ASP A 520 13.95 37.01 -4.43
N ALA A 521 13.59 37.89 -5.38
CA ALA A 521 12.70 39.02 -5.14
C ALA A 521 11.29 38.60 -4.67
N ASP A 522 10.85 37.39 -5.03
CA ASP A 522 9.54 36.87 -4.67
C ASP A 522 9.53 36.16 -3.29
N VAL A 523 10.70 35.76 -2.77
CA VAL A 523 10.85 34.94 -1.55
C VAL A 523 10.16 35.59 -0.34
N ALA A 524 10.42 36.88 -0.10
CA ALA A 524 9.87 37.59 1.06
C ALA A 524 8.33 37.64 1.04
N GLY A 525 7.72 37.74 -0.15
CA GLY A 525 6.26 37.71 -0.30
C GLY A 525 5.67 36.34 0.05
N TRP A 526 6.32 35.26 -0.40
CA TRP A 526 5.90 33.90 -0.07
C TRP A 526 6.10 33.57 1.41
N GLU A 527 7.23 33.99 2.00
CA GLU A 527 7.50 33.84 3.43
C GLU A 527 6.46 34.59 4.27
N ALA A 528 6.05 35.80 3.87
CA ALA A 528 5.01 36.56 4.57
C ALA A 528 3.66 35.81 4.58
N ARG A 529 3.24 35.22 3.45
CA ARG A 529 2.01 34.40 3.38
C ARG A 529 2.12 33.15 4.26
N LYS A 530 3.26 32.45 4.17
CA LYS A 530 3.52 31.24 4.97
C LYS A 530 3.49 31.56 6.47
N LYS A 531 4.12 32.66 6.87
CA LYS A 531 4.15 33.15 8.26
C LYS A 531 2.76 33.52 8.77
N SER A 532 1.95 34.20 7.96
CA SER A 532 0.55 34.53 8.33
C SER A 532 -0.23 33.27 8.69
N ILE A 533 -0.07 32.19 7.91
CA ILE A 533 -0.75 30.92 8.21
C ILE A 533 -0.22 30.32 9.51
N SER A 534 1.10 30.20 9.69
CA SER A 534 1.65 29.60 10.91
C SER A 534 1.27 30.35 12.19
N ASP A 535 1.23 31.69 12.14
CA ASP A 535 0.87 32.53 13.30
C ASP A 535 -0.61 32.35 13.69
N ASN A 536 -1.48 31.99 12.74
CA ASN A 536 -2.93 32.00 12.93
C ASN A 536 -3.59 30.61 12.95
N PHE A 537 -2.94 29.58 12.39
CA PHE A 537 -3.53 28.24 12.22
C PHE A 537 -4.00 27.65 13.55
N ASN A 538 -3.10 27.49 14.52
CA ASN A 538 -3.45 26.94 15.83
C ASN A 538 -4.44 27.84 16.59
N ARG A 539 -4.27 29.16 16.52
CA ARG A 539 -5.14 30.13 17.19
C ARG A 539 -6.60 30.02 16.74
N VAL A 540 -6.83 29.75 15.46
CA VAL A 540 -8.17 29.74 14.86
C VAL A 540 -8.75 28.33 14.77
N LEU A 541 -7.92 27.32 14.50
CA LEU A 541 -8.38 25.98 14.12
C LEU A 541 -8.14 24.92 15.19
N TRP A 542 -7.46 25.21 16.30
CA TRP A 542 -7.37 24.26 17.43
C TRP A 542 -8.58 24.41 18.34
N ASP A 543 -9.43 23.38 18.44
CA ASP A 543 -10.52 23.32 19.40
C ASP A 543 -10.01 22.73 20.72
N THR A 544 -9.73 23.60 21.70
CA THR A 544 -9.24 23.19 23.03
C THR A 544 -10.24 22.30 23.79
N ALA A 545 -11.54 22.45 23.58
CA ALA A 545 -12.55 21.66 24.28
C ALA A 545 -12.60 20.22 23.74
N ARG A 546 -12.40 20.06 22.43
CA ARG A 546 -12.40 18.75 21.76
C ARG A 546 -11.02 18.10 21.64
N GLN A 547 -9.96 18.87 21.81
CA GLN A 547 -8.57 18.44 21.63
C GLN A 547 -8.32 17.94 20.19
N GLU A 548 -8.73 18.73 19.19
CA GLU A 548 -8.58 18.40 17.77
C GLU A 548 -8.45 19.68 16.92
N TYR A 549 -7.92 19.54 15.71
CA TYR A 549 -8.09 20.57 14.68
C TYR A 549 -9.51 20.53 14.12
N ARG A 550 -10.17 21.69 14.19
CA ARG A 550 -11.55 21.88 13.76
C ARG A 550 -11.82 23.35 13.44
N SER A 551 -12.39 23.60 12.28
CA SER A 551 -12.82 24.93 11.88
C SER A 551 -14.01 25.42 12.70
N PRO A 552 -14.03 26.70 13.10
CA PRO A 552 -15.20 27.31 13.71
C PRO A 552 -16.45 27.13 12.83
N GLY A 553 -17.52 26.58 13.40
CA GLY A 553 -18.78 26.32 12.70
C GLY A 553 -18.85 25.00 11.92
N TYR A 554 -17.77 24.20 11.88
CA TYR A 554 -17.83 22.86 11.30
C TYR A 554 -18.64 21.91 12.20
N THR A 555 -19.61 21.20 11.63
CA THR A 555 -20.58 20.37 12.36
C THR A 555 -20.50 18.87 12.08
N GLY A 556 -19.65 18.44 11.14
CA GLY A 556 -19.48 17.02 10.79
C GLY A 556 -18.67 16.23 11.82
N ASP A 557 -18.49 14.94 11.59
CA ASP A 557 -17.54 14.14 12.36
C ASP A 557 -16.12 14.69 12.23
N THR A 558 -15.26 14.43 13.22
CA THR A 558 -13.88 14.92 13.22
C THR A 558 -13.12 14.40 12.00
N ASP A 559 -12.48 15.33 11.29
CA ASP A 559 -11.72 15.02 10.09
C ASP A 559 -10.31 14.53 10.44
N ASP A 560 -10.09 13.22 10.35
CA ASP A 560 -8.78 12.60 10.56
C ASP A 560 -7.75 13.04 9.52
N ARG A 561 -8.19 13.38 8.29
CA ARG A 561 -7.32 13.85 7.20
C ARG A 561 -6.72 15.21 7.54
N GLY A 562 -7.55 16.16 7.98
CA GLY A 562 -7.12 17.50 8.36
C GLY A 562 -6.16 17.49 9.54
N ASN A 563 -6.48 16.71 10.58
CA ASN A 563 -5.62 16.54 11.76
C ASN A 563 -4.27 15.90 11.41
N ALA A 564 -4.26 14.88 10.55
CA ALA A 564 -3.01 14.28 10.06
C ALA A 564 -2.18 15.27 9.23
N LEU A 565 -2.81 15.98 8.28
CA LEU A 565 -2.09 16.93 7.45
C LEU A 565 -1.53 18.13 8.21
N ALA A 566 -2.16 18.57 9.30
CA ALA A 566 -1.58 19.58 10.19
C ALA A 566 -0.21 19.14 10.74
N VAL A 567 -0.05 17.84 11.04
CA VAL A 567 1.24 17.25 11.45
C VAL A 567 2.20 17.17 10.28
N VAL A 568 1.76 16.69 9.11
CA VAL A 568 2.62 16.56 7.92
C VAL A 568 3.14 17.93 7.46
N ALA A 569 2.31 18.96 7.54
CA ALA A 569 2.67 20.34 7.22
C ALA A 569 3.60 20.98 8.27
N GLY A 570 3.75 20.38 9.46
CA GLY A 570 4.51 20.95 10.57
C GLY A 570 3.81 22.13 11.25
N LEU A 571 2.49 22.27 11.07
CA LEU A 571 1.66 23.28 11.73
C LEU A 571 1.20 22.82 13.12
N ALA A 572 1.14 21.50 13.34
CA ALA A 572 0.76 20.92 14.62
C ALA A 572 1.81 21.12 15.72
N ARG A 573 1.37 21.48 16.92
CA ARG A 573 2.27 21.62 18.07
C ARG A 573 2.59 20.24 18.64
N ALA A 574 3.85 20.02 19.02
CA ALA A 574 4.27 18.76 19.65
C ALA A 574 3.46 18.40 20.90
N ALA A 575 3.00 19.41 21.67
CA ALA A 575 2.15 19.22 22.84
C ALA A 575 0.76 18.63 22.52
N ASP A 576 0.29 18.80 21.29
CA ASP A 576 -1.03 18.34 20.84
C ASP A 576 -0.97 16.94 20.19
N HIS A 577 0.23 16.38 19.97
CA HIS A 577 0.39 15.11 19.26
C HIS A 577 -0.39 13.94 19.89
N GLN A 578 -0.48 13.88 21.23
CA GLN A 578 -1.24 12.82 21.92
C GLN A 578 -2.75 12.94 21.67
N ALA A 579 -3.26 14.18 21.62
CA ALA A 579 -4.64 14.47 21.29
C ALA A 579 -4.94 14.10 19.82
N ILE A 580 -4.06 14.47 18.91
CA ILE A 580 -4.17 14.10 17.50
C ILE A 580 -4.10 12.58 17.32
N ASN A 581 -3.23 11.85 18.03
CA ASN A 581 -3.21 10.39 18.03
C ASN A 581 -4.56 9.80 18.50
N THR A 582 -5.22 10.44 19.46
CA THR A 582 -6.57 10.05 19.90
C THR A 582 -7.60 10.25 18.78
N VAL A 583 -7.52 11.34 18.01
CA VAL A 583 -8.34 11.53 16.80
C VAL A 583 -8.09 10.39 15.80
N LEU A 584 -6.81 10.12 15.48
CA LEU A 584 -6.41 9.14 14.46
C LEU A 584 -6.64 7.67 14.87
N THR A 585 -7.01 7.40 16.13
CA THR A 585 -7.44 6.07 16.60
C THR A 585 -8.96 5.90 16.62
N ARG A 586 -9.71 7.00 16.57
CA ARG A 586 -11.17 7.02 16.70
C ARG A 586 -11.88 7.29 15.38
N HIS A 587 -11.29 8.10 14.51
CA HIS A 587 -11.89 8.52 13.25
C HIS A 587 -11.16 7.88 12.06
N PHE A 588 -11.94 7.48 11.06
CA PHE A 588 -11.50 6.69 9.91
C PHE A 588 -12.16 7.19 8.62
N ASN A 589 -12.30 8.51 8.49
CA ASN A 589 -13.01 9.18 7.39
C ASN A 589 -12.18 9.23 6.10
N SER A 590 -10.85 9.07 6.18
CA SER A 590 -9.96 9.01 5.02
C SER A 590 -10.31 7.88 4.04
N SER A 591 -10.08 8.12 2.75
CA SER A 591 -9.97 7.05 1.76
C SER A 591 -8.54 6.45 1.76
N PRO A 592 -8.28 5.37 1.01
CA PRO A 592 -6.92 4.85 0.85
C PRO A 592 -5.90 5.88 0.38
N TYR A 593 -6.33 6.89 -0.39
CA TYR A 593 -5.51 8.04 -0.77
C TYR A 593 -5.04 8.79 0.48
N MET A 594 -5.91 9.48 1.20
CA MET A 594 -5.48 10.30 2.35
C MET A 594 -4.91 9.51 3.53
N GLU A 595 -5.16 8.20 3.59
CA GLU A 595 -4.58 7.33 4.60
C GLU A 595 -3.04 7.28 4.52
N PHE A 596 -2.45 7.56 3.34
CA PHE A 596 -1.03 7.79 3.18
C PHE A 596 -0.49 8.81 4.20
N TYR A 597 -1.15 9.96 4.29
CA TYR A 597 -0.72 11.07 5.15
C TYR A 597 -1.07 10.85 6.61
N VAL A 598 -2.12 10.07 6.90
CA VAL A 598 -2.45 9.63 8.26
C VAL A 598 -1.35 8.74 8.83
N LEU A 599 -0.87 7.76 8.05
CA LEU A 599 0.25 6.90 8.47
C LEU A 599 1.52 7.72 8.66
N GLU A 600 1.83 8.64 7.73
CA GLU A 600 2.98 9.53 7.84
C GLU A 600 2.91 10.39 9.11
N ALA A 601 1.76 10.97 9.44
CA ALA A 601 1.56 11.76 10.65
C ALA A 601 1.81 10.94 11.92
N LEU A 602 1.26 9.73 12.01
CA LEU A 602 1.44 8.84 13.16
C LEU A 602 2.93 8.52 13.40
N TYR A 603 3.69 8.22 12.35
CA TYR A 603 5.13 8.00 12.47
C TYR A 603 5.90 9.27 12.82
N ARG A 604 5.56 10.42 12.25
CA ARG A 604 6.20 11.72 12.56
C ARG A 604 5.98 12.14 14.01
N MET A 605 4.82 11.84 14.58
CA MET A 605 4.51 12.11 15.99
C MET A 605 5.15 11.11 16.97
N GLY A 606 5.70 9.99 16.48
CA GLY A 606 6.28 8.96 17.35
C GLY A 606 5.29 7.88 17.81
N PHE A 607 4.22 7.62 17.06
CA PHE A 607 3.22 6.58 17.35
C PHE A 607 3.24 5.41 16.34
N PRO A 608 4.37 4.68 16.19
CA PRO A 608 4.49 3.60 15.22
C PRO A 608 3.52 2.44 15.50
N HIS A 609 3.24 2.13 16.77
CA HIS A 609 2.26 1.10 17.15
C HIS A 609 0.84 1.44 16.65
N THR A 610 0.45 2.71 16.74
CA THR A 610 -0.84 3.16 16.20
C THR A 610 -0.87 3.05 14.68
N ALA A 611 0.21 3.44 14.00
CA ALA A 611 0.30 3.31 12.54
C ALA A 611 0.16 1.84 12.09
N GLU A 612 0.87 0.93 12.76
CA GLU A 612 0.81 -0.51 12.52
C GLU A 612 -0.58 -1.10 12.77
N ALA A 613 -1.22 -0.73 13.88
CA ALA A 613 -2.59 -1.14 14.18
C ALA A 613 -3.56 -0.62 13.12
N ARG A 614 -3.43 0.65 12.73
CA ARG A 614 -4.26 1.28 11.69
C ARG A 614 -4.08 0.60 10.34
N MET A 615 -2.85 0.26 9.95
CA MET A 615 -2.57 -0.54 8.75
C MET A 615 -3.30 -1.89 8.81
N LYS A 616 -3.14 -2.63 9.91
CA LYS A 616 -3.79 -3.93 10.14
C LYS A 616 -5.32 -3.85 10.11
N THR A 617 -5.91 -2.74 10.53
CA THR A 617 -7.36 -2.54 10.46
C THR A 617 -7.81 -2.22 9.03
N ARG A 618 -7.14 -1.29 8.37
CA ARG A 618 -7.66 -0.63 7.15
C ARG A 618 -7.34 -1.41 5.88
N TRP A 619 -6.19 -2.09 5.84
CA TRP A 619 -5.77 -2.90 4.70
C TRP A 619 -6.04 -4.40 4.87
N ALA A 620 -6.63 -4.86 5.99
CA ALA A 620 -6.89 -6.28 6.25
C ALA A 620 -7.50 -7.00 5.04
N ALA A 621 -8.63 -6.51 4.54
CA ALA A 621 -9.35 -7.12 3.43
C ALA A 621 -8.49 -7.18 2.16
N GLN A 622 -7.72 -6.13 1.87
CA GLN A 622 -6.84 -6.06 0.70
C GLN A 622 -5.64 -7.01 0.84
N VAL A 623 -5.10 -7.18 2.04
CA VAL A 623 -3.96 -8.08 2.30
C VAL A 623 -4.40 -9.55 2.19
N TYR A 624 -5.55 -9.91 2.76
CA TYR A 624 -6.06 -11.28 2.75
C TYR A 624 -6.73 -11.69 1.44
N ASP A 625 -7.08 -10.74 0.57
CA ASP A 625 -7.55 -11.06 -0.77
C ASP A 625 -6.51 -11.88 -1.54
N PRO A 626 -6.90 -12.90 -2.31
CA PRO A 626 -5.95 -13.66 -3.13
C PRO A 626 -5.36 -12.83 -4.29
N GLY A 627 -5.97 -11.71 -4.66
CA GLY A 627 -5.45 -10.80 -5.66
C GLY A 627 -4.13 -10.15 -5.24
N HIS A 628 -3.33 -9.74 -6.23
CA HIS A 628 -1.94 -9.32 -6.01
C HIS A 628 -1.75 -7.80 -5.90
N THR A 629 -2.83 -7.02 -5.92
CA THR A 629 -2.81 -5.55 -5.96
C THR A 629 -3.75 -4.94 -4.93
N LEU A 630 -3.58 -3.65 -4.66
CA LEU A 630 -4.39 -2.86 -3.74
C LEU A 630 -5.51 -2.15 -4.50
N TRP A 631 -6.64 -1.97 -3.84
CA TRP A 631 -7.88 -1.47 -4.44
C TRP A 631 -8.02 0.04 -4.29
N GLU A 632 -8.80 0.66 -5.16
CA GLU A 632 -9.12 2.10 -5.10
C GLU A 632 -9.90 2.48 -3.83
N TYR A 633 -10.85 1.64 -3.44
CA TYR A 633 -11.69 1.81 -2.25
C TYR A 633 -11.39 0.77 -1.18
N TRP A 634 -11.85 1.03 0.04
CA TRP A 634 -11.74 0.07 1.14
C TRP A 634 -12.51 -1.23 0.89
N THR A 635 -13.57 -1.19 0.07
CA THR A 635 -14.43 -2.33 -0.26
C THR A 635 -14.25 -2.79 -1.70
N LYS A 636 -13.97 -4.09 -1.88
CA LYS A 636 -13.92 -4.72 -3.20
C LYS A 636 -15.31 -4.70 -3.84
N GLY A 637 -15.39 -4.37 -5.12
CA GLY A 637 -16.67 -4.28 -5.85
C GLY A 637 -17.53 -3.05 -5.50
N GLY A 638 -16.99 -2.10 -4.72
CA GLY A 638 -17.67 -0.84 -4.38
C GLY A 638 -17.73 0.20 -5.50
N GLY A 639 -17.49 -0.19 -6.75
CA GLY A 639 -17.42 0.71 -7.91
C GLY A 639 -16.02 1.22 -8.27
N GLY A 640 -15.00 0.85 -7.50
CA GLY A 640 -13.61 1.21 -7.75
C GLY A 640 -12.80 0.06 -8.36
N THR A 641 -11.66 0.38 -8.96
CA THR A 641 -10.75 -0.63 -9.51
C THR A 641 -10.08 -1.45 -8.40
N GLN A 642 -9.67 -2.66 -8.73
CA GLN A 642 -8.91 -3.55 -7.85
C GLN A 642 -7.40 -3.36 -7.98
N ASN A 643 -6.96 -2.35 -8.73
CA ASN A 643 -5.55 -2.00 -8.91
C ASN A 643 -5.37 -0.48 -8.99
N HIS A 644 -5.21 0.17 -7.83
CA HIS A 644 -5.04 1.61 -7.72
C HIS A 644 -3.84 1.99 -6.86
N ALA A 645 -2.86 2.67 -7.45
CA ALA A 645 -1.57 2.89 -6.80
C ALA A 645 -1.62 3.86 -5.61
N TRP A 646 -2.66 4.71 -5.49
CA TRP A 646 -2.78 5.61 -4.33
C TRP A 646 -2.90 4.89 -2.98
N SER A 647 -3.24 3.60 -2.98
CA SER A 647 -3.49 2.79 -1.78
C SER A 647 -2.20 2.25 -1.18
N GLY A 648 -1.05 2.50 -1.82
CA GLY A 648 0.26 2.00 -1.42
C GLY A 648 0.97 2.83 -0.35
N GLY A 649 0.27 3.71 0.39
CA GLY A 649 0.86 4.47 1.52
C GLY A 649 1.64 3.63 2.55
N PRO A 650 1.20 2.41 2.91
CA PRO A 650 1.97 1.52 3.78
C PRO A 650 3.39 1.22 3.27
N LEU A 651 3.60 1.13 1.95
CA LEU A 651 4.93 0.90 1.37
C LEU A 651 5.89 2.01 1.79
N PHE A 652 5.49 3.25 1.57
CA PHE A 652 6.29 4.41 1.98
C PHE A 652 6.43 4.50 3.50
N ALA A 653 5.36 4.30 4.26
CA ALA A 653 5.40 4.37 5.72
C ALA A 653 6.40 3.37 6.32
N LEU A 654 6.37 2.12 5.85
CA LEU A 654 7.25 1.05 6.30
C LEU A 654 8.71 1.32 5.90
N SER A 655 8.98 1.71 4.66
CA SER A 655 10.35 1.95 4.18
C SER A 655 10.96 3.26 4.71
N ALA A 656 10.20 4.35 4.76
CA ALA A 656 10.69 5.67 5.13
C ALA A 656 10.73 5.89 6.66
N TYR A 657 9.79 5.28 7.40
CA TYR A 657 9.65 5.52 8.84
C TYR A 657 9.90 4.28 9.70
N ALA A 658 9.27 3.13 9.40
CA ALA A 658 9.51 1.93 10.21
C ALA A 658 10.98 1.49 10.10
N ALA A 659 11.51 1.43 8.88
CA ALA A 659 12.95 1.24 8.64
C ALA A 659 13.79 2.50 8.87
N GLY A 660 13.17 3.67 8.70
CA GLY A 660 13.77 4.95 9.03
C GLY A 660 14.73 5.52 7.99
N VAL A 661 14.70 5.04 6.73
CA VAL A 661 15.64 5.44 5.67
C VAL A 661 15.07 6.60 4.86
N ARG A 662 15.63 7.81 5.00
CA ARG A 662 15.17 8.99 4.24
C ARG A 662 16.33 9.93 3.90
N PRO A 663 16.36 10.53 2.69
CA PRO A 663 17.29 11.61 2.39
C PRO A 663 17.02 12.82 3.28
N THR A 664 18.08 13.49 3.71
CA THR A 664 18.00 14.75 4.47
C THR A 664 18.49 15.93 3.65
N ASP A 665 19.35 15.67 2.67
CA ASP A 665 19.79 16.64 1.67
C ASP A 665 19.58 16.09 0.24
N PRO A 666 19.53 16.96 -0.78
CA PRO A 666 19.33 16.56 -2.17
C PRO A 666 20.27 15.46 -2.66
N GLY A 667 19.70 14.49 -3.36
CA GLY A 667 20.42 13.39 -4.02
C GLY A 667 21.14 12.47 -3.04
N TYR A 668 20.61 12.29 -1.82
CA TYR A 668 21.18 11.45 -0.77
C TYR A 668 22.61 11.84 -0.36
N THR A 669 23.04 13.09 -0.62
CA THR A 669 24.34 13.60 -0.15
C THR A 669 24.45 13.44 1.37
N THR A 670 23.38 13.76 2.09
CA THR A 670 23.14 13.25 3.44
C THR A 670 21.79 12.54 3.52
N TYR A 671 21.72 11.55 4.40
CA TYR A 671 20.47 10.83 4.69
C TYR A 671 20.48 10.36 6.14
N GLN A 672 19.35 9.80 6.59
CA GLN A 672 19.24 9.21 7.92
C GLN A 672 18.78 7.76 7.86
N VAL A 673 19.16 7.01 8.90
CA VAL A 673 18.62 5.70 9.26
C VAL A 673 18.19 5.78 10.73
N VAL A 674 16.94 6.14 10.97
CA VAL A 674 16.36 6.30 12.33
C VAL A 674 15.08 5.45 12.42
N PRO A 675 15.20 4.14 12.75
CA PRO A 675 14.10 3.20 12.65
C PRO A 675 13.03 3.41 13.72
N ARG A 676 11.74 3.44 13.34
CA ARG A 676 10.60 3.48 14.25
C ARG A 676 9.84 2.15 14.21
N MET A 677 10.42 1.13 14.83
CA MET A 677 10.01 -0.27 14.63
C MET A 677 8.65 -0.65 15.23
N GLY A 678 8.05 0.17 16.10
CA GLY A 678 6.78 -0.17 16.75
C GLY A 678 6.79 -1.56 17.36
N SER A 679 5.88 -2.44 16.92
CA SER A 679 5.79 -3.81 17.42
C SER A 679 6.77 -4.79 16.75
N LEU A 680 7.47 -4.36 15.70
CA LEU A 680 8.40 -5.21 14.96
C LEU A 680 9.65 -5.51 15.80
N THR A 681 10.06 -6.78 15.80
CA THR A 681 11.30 -7.22 16.46
C THR A 681 12.44 -7.41 15.48
N ALA A 682 12.14 -7.59 14.20
CA ALA A 682 13.14 -7.64 13.15
C ALA A 682 12.64 -6.92 11.89
N LEU A 683 13.56 -6.31 11.15
CA LEU A 683 13.28 -5.83 9.80
C LEU A 683 14.55 -5.81 8.93
N THR A 684 14.37 -6.04 7.63
CA THR A 684 15.41 -5.86 6.62
C THR A 684 14.82 -5.05 5.48
N THR A 685 15.53 -4.02 5.01
CA THR A 685 15.12 -3.24 3.85
C THR A 685 16.28 -2.90 2.92
N LYS A 686 15.95 -2.74 1.64
CA LYS A 686 16.82 -2.22 0.60
C LYS A 686 16.16 -0.98 0.00
N VAL A 687 16.88 0.13 -0.03
CA VAL A 687 16.41 1.41 -0.56
C VAL A 687 17.33 1.85 -1.69
N PRO A 688 16.86 1.86 -2.94
CA PRO A 688 17.62 2.37 -4.06
C PRO A 688 17.74 3.91 -3.95
N SER A 689 18.97 4.42 -4.08
CA SER A 689 19.24 5.86 -4.16
C SER A 689 20.05 6.19 -5.40
N VAL A 690 20.10 7.47 -5.79
CA VAL A 690 20.98 7.96 -6.86
C VAL A 690 22.48 7.73 -6.59
N LYS A 691 22.87 7.45 -5.34
CA LYS A 691 24.26 7.17 -4.96
C LYS A 691 24.58 5.68 -4.85
N GLY A 692 23.56 4.82 -4.90
CA GLY A 692 23.70 3.36 -4.75
C GLY A 692 22.68 2.78 -3.77
N MET A 693 22.76 1.47 -3.56
CA MET A 693 21.82 0.77 -2.69
C MET A 693 22.14 1.02 -1.21
N ILE A 694 21.16 1.46 -0.44
CA ILE A 694 21.22 1.50 1.02
C ILE A 694 20.56 0.24 1.56
N THR A 695 21.24 -0.49 2.44
CA THR A 695 20.68 -1.69 3.09
C THR A 695 20.65 -1.48 4.58
N VAL A 696 19.53 -1.83 5.23
CA VAL A 696 19.37 -1.80 6.68
C VAL A 696 18.84 -3.14 7.15
N ASP A 697 19.50 -3.73 8.13
CA ASP A 697 19.09 -4.95 8.83
C ASP A 697 19.03 -4.67 10.32
N LEU A 698 17.94 -5.05 10.98
CA LEU A 698 17.63 -4.78 12.37
C LEU A 698 17.05 -6.03 12.99
N ASP A 699 17.59 -6.44 14.14
CA ASP A 699 17.14 -7.62 14.87
C ASP A 699 17.26 -7.40 16.38
N ARG A 700 16.10 -7.21 17.02
CA ARG A 700 15.94 -7.08 18.47
C ARG A 700 15.77 -8.47 19.08
N LYS A 701 16.78 -8.90 19.81
CA LYS A 701 16.83 -10.17 20.53
C LYS A 701 16.12 -10.08 21.88
N THR A 702 15.70 -11.25 22.39
CA THR A 702 15.02 -11.40 23.69
C THR A 702 15.92 -11.11 24.90
N ASN A 703 17.24 -11.04 24.73
CA ASN A 703 18.22 -10.80 25.79
C ASN A 703 18.66 -9.33 25.90
N ASN A 704 17.77 -8.38 25.62
CA ASN A 704 18.06 -6.93 25.67
C ASN A 704 19.24 -6.54 24.77
N ARG A 705 19.31 -7.14 23.58
CA ARG A 705 20.32 -6.85 22.57
C ARG A 705 19.65 -6.49 21.26
N LEU A 706 20.15 -5.48 20.59
CA LEU A 706 19.80 -5.11 19.22
C LEU A 706 21.05 -5.21 18.36
N THR A 707 20.94 -5.92 17.25
CA THR A 707 21.93 -5.83 16.16
C THR A 707 21.36 -4.99 15.03
N MET A 708 22.15 -4.05 14.52
CA MET A 708 21.80 -3.19 13.41
C MET A 708 22.95 -3.15 12.40
N ALA A 709 22.70 -3.54 11.16
CA ALA A 709 23.65 -3.40 10.06
C ALA A 709 23.17 -2.35 9.06
N VAL A 710 24.04 -1.41 8.68
CA VAL A 710 23.76 -0.39 7.66
C VAL A 710 24.84 -0.45 6.59
N THR A 711 24.46 -0.62 5.34
CA THR A 711 25.35 -0.42 4.19
C THR A 711 25.04 0.93 3.57
N SER A 712 26.03 1.81 3.56
CA SER A 712 25.97 3.18 3.07
C SER A 712 26.81 3.33 1.80
N PRO A 713 26.23 3.79 0.67
CA PRO A 713 26.94 3.89 -0.59
C PRO A 713 27.94 5.06 -0.63
N SER A 714 28.88 5.03 -1.58
CA SER A 714 29.89 6.08 -1.74
C SER A 714 29.28 7.46 -2.01
N GLY A 715 29.96 8.51 -1.55
CA GLY A 715 29.51 9.89 -1.75
C GLY A 715 28.27 10.28 -0.93
N THR A 716 28.00 9.55 0.17
CA THR A 716 26.92 9.84 1.12
C THR A 716 27.44 10.00 2.55
N ARG A 717 26.64 10.61 3.41
CA ARG A 717 26.84 10.63 4.86
C ARG A 717 25.53 10.31 5.56
N ALA A 718 25.54 9.36 6.50
CA ALA A 718 24.33 8.93 7.20
C ALA A 718 24.29 9.38 8.66
N LYS A 719 23.16 9.94 9.09
CA LYS A 719 22.79 10.01 10.52
C LYS A 719 22.09 8.71 10.92
N VAL A 720 22.76 7.86 11.69
CA VAL A 720 22.21 6.59 12.20
C VAL A 720 21.76 6.76 13.64
N GLY A 721 20.47 6.55 13.90
CA GLY A 721 19.93 6.44 15.26
C GLY A 721 19.84 4.98 15.67
N VAL A 722 20.68 4.55 16.61
CA VAL A 722 20.62 3.19 17.18
C VAL A 722 19.54 3.17 18.28
N PRO A 723 18.43 2.42 18.09
CA PRO A 723 17.36 2.34 19.08
C PRO A 723 17.84 1.81 20.43
N THR A 724 17.43 2.49 21.50
CA THR A 724 17.71 2.07 22.87
C THR A 724 16.57 1.23 23.46
N PHE A 725 15.36 1.31 22.91
CA PHE A 725 14.16 0.64 23.44
C PHE A 725 13.95 0.84 24.96
N SER A 726 14.28 2.04 25.47
CA SER A 726 14.25 2.34 26.92
C SER A 726 15.12 1.41 27.78
N MET A 727 16.12 0.73 27.21
CA MET A 727 17.13 -0.01 27.94
C MET A 727 17.86 0.91 28.93
N SER A 728 18.09 0.40 30.14
CA SER A 728 19.02 1.04 31.09
C SER A 728 20.45 0.54 30.84
N GLY A 729 21.45 1.37 31.15
CA GLY A 729 22.87 0.99 31.01
C GLY A 729 23.30 0.68 29.57
N VAL A 730 22.70 1.34 28.57
CA VAL A 730 22.96 1.08 27.14
C VAL A 730 24.46 1.16 26.83
N THR A 731 24.96 0.10 26.23
CA THR A 731 26.31 -0.01 25.67
C THR A 731 26.19 -0.32 24.18
N ILE A 732 26.84 0.46 23.34
CA ILE A 732 26.83 0.28 21.88
C ILE A 732 28.24 -0.02 21.40
N LYS A 733 28.40 -1.09 20.64
CA LYS A 733 29.62 -1.42 19.92
C LYS A 733 29.44 -1.18 18.43
N ALA A 734 30.44 -0.63 17.77
CA ALA A 734 30.54 -0.56 16.31
C ALA A 734 31.75 -1.38 15.86
N GLY A 735 31.54 -2.40 15.01
CA GLY A 735 32.62 -3.28 14.54
C GLY A 735 33.39 -3.96 15.69
N GLY A 736 32.71 -4.28 16.80
CA GLY A 736 33.30 -4.88 18.00
C GLY A 736 33.90 -3.90 19.00
N THR A 737 34.13 -2.64 18.63
CA THR A 737 34.65 -1.59 19.52
C THR A 737 33.50 -0.90 20.24
N THR A 738 33.52 -0.82 21.57
CA THR A 738 32.55 -0.01 22.33
C THR A 738 32.71 1.45 21.94
N VAL A 739 31.64 2.06 21.39
CA VAL A 739 31.58 3.46 20.94
C VAL A 739 30.72 4.35 21.84
N TYR A 740 29.89 3.75 22.71
CA TYR A 740 29.06 4.46 23.67
C TYR A 740 28.79 3.58 24.90
N THR A 741 28.97 4.12 26.10
CA THR A 741 28.57 3.50 27.37
C THR A 741 28.47 4.56 28.47
N GLY A 742 27.77 4.26 29.56
CA GLY A 742 27.66 5.17 30.71
C GLY A 742 27.02 6.54 30.41
N GLY A 743 26.24 6.64 29.33
CA GLY A 743 25.60 7.90 28.92
C GLY A 743 26.48 8.82 28.06
N SER A 744 27.67 8.39 27.65
CA SER A 744 28.65 9.20 26.91
C SER A 744 29.31 8.40 25.78
N SER A 745 29.85 9.11 24.79
CA SER A 745 30.69 8.49 23.76
C SER A 745 31.99 7.98 24.39
N THR A 746 32.38 6.75 24.05
CA THR A 746 33.60 6.12 24.56
C THR A 746 34.31 5.42 23.41
N GLY A 747 35.62 5.57 23.23
CA GLY A 747 36.32 4.97 22.09
C GLY A 747 36.04 5.67 20.75
N SER A 748 36.73 5.24 19.69
CA SER A 748 36.64 5.83 18.35
C SER A 748 36.77 4.76 17.27
N VAL A 749 35.95 4.83 16.24
CA VAL A 749 36.05 4.04 15.02
C VAL A 749 36.17 5.02 13.85
N SER A 750 37.17 4.82 12.98
CA SER A 750 37.38 5.70 11.82
C SER A 750 36.13 5.76 10.95
N GLY A 751 35.70 6.97 10.57
CA GLY A 751 34.48 7.19 9.77
C GLY A 751 33.17 7.22 10.57
N LEU A 752 33.22 7.10 11.91
CA LEU A 752 32.04 7.16 12.78
C LEU A 752 32.23 8.23 13.85
N THR A 753 31.22 9.10 13.99
CA THR A 753 31.23 10.21 14.96
C THR A 753 29.94 10.20 15.78
N TYR A 754 30.06 10.24 17.11
CA TYR A 754 28.91 10.43 18.00
C TYR A 754 28.28 11.82 17.78
N SER A 755 26.95 11.87 17.64
CA SER A 755 26.21 13.09 17.29
C SER A 755 25.06 13.43 18.24
N GLY A 756 24.97 12.73 19.37
CA GLY A 756 24.01 13.01 20.43
C GLY A 756 23.18 11.79 20.85
N LYS A 757 22.23 12.02 21.75
CA LYS A 757 21.22 11.03 22.15
C LYS A 757 19.91 11.75 22.49
N ASP A 758 18.82 11.00 22.44
CA ASP A 758 17.57 11.36 23.09
C ASP A 758 17.07 10.19 23.94
N THR A 759 15.79 10.19 24.29
CA THR A 759 15.15 9.13 25.09
C THR A 759 15.12 7.79 24.35
N ASP A 760 15.04 7.82 23.02
CA ASP A 760 14.77 6.65 22.19
C ASP A 760 16.03 6.15 21.47
N TYR A 761 16.98 7.02 21.16
CA TYR A 761 18.13 6.72 20.30
C TYR A 761 19.45 7.25 20.84
N VAL A 762 20.53 6.56 20.43
CA VAL A 762 21.87 7.12 20.39
C VAL A 762 22.25 7.38 18.93
N TYR A 763 22.68 8.59 18.62
CA TYR A 763 22.92 9.04 17.26
C TYR A 763 24.41 9.04 16.88
N PHE A 764 24.70 8.50 15.70
CA PHE A 764 26.01 8.54 15.07
C PHE A 764 25.92 9.15 13.67
N THR A 765 26.94 9.88 13.26
CA THR A 765 27.20 10.19 11.86
C THR A 765 28.20 9.18 11.32
N VAL A 766 27.90 8.59 10.17
CA VAL A 766 28.75 7.57 9.53
C VAL A 766 29.10 7.96 8.10
N GLU A 767 30.35 7.72 7.73
CA GLU A 767 30.86 7.79 6.35
C GLU A 767 30.41 6.56 5.52
N PRO A 768 30.59 6.54 4.19
CA PRO A 768 30.26 5.39 3.36
C PRO A 768 30.92 4.09 3.83
N GLY A 769 30.22 2.97 3.69
CA GLY A 769 30.70 1.65 4.10
C GLY A 769 29.64 0.81 4.81
N THR A 770 30.08 -0.30 5.38
CA THR A 770 29.22 -1.22 6.15
C THR A 770 29.45 -1.04 7.64
N TRP A 771 28.39 -0.68 8.36
CA TRP A 771 28.40 -0.40 9.78
C TRP A 771 27.57 -1.44 10.53
N ASN A 772 28.19 -2.12 11.50
CA ASN A 772 27.52 -3.08 12.37
C ASN A 772 27.50 -2.54 13.78
N PHE A 773 26.31 -2.20 14.27
CA PHE A 773 26.05 -1.77 15.62
C PHE A 773 25.49 -2.92 16.45
N ASP A 774 26.01 -3.07 17.65
CA ASP A 774 25.54 -4.01 18.67
C ASP A 774 25.21 -3.23 19.94
N SER A 775 23.92 -3.08 20.23
CA SER A 775 23.44 -2.37 21.41
C SER A 775 22.97 -3.37 22.45
N THR A 776 23.50 -3.30 23.67
CA THR A 776 23.06 -4.09 24.81
C THR A 776 22.64 -3.18 25.95
N GLY A 777 21.77 -3.69 26.83
CA GLY A 777 21.41 -3.01 28.07
C GLY A 777 20.68 -3.95 29.02
N SER A 778 20.18 -3.40 30.13
CA SER A 778 19.37 -4.13 31.11
C SER A 778 17.96 -3.54 31.20
N GLY A 779 16.99 -4.41 31.50
CA GLY A 779 15.60 -4.02 31.72
C GLY A 779 14.75 -3.82 30.47
N ALA A 780 15.07 -4.47 29.34
CA ALA A 780 14.31 -4.34 28.09
C ALA A 780 13.73 -5.64 27.53
N THR A 781 13.17 -6.48 28.39
CA THR A 781 11.99 -7.21 27.92
C THR A 781 10.92 -6.13 27.72
N ALA A 782 10.29 -6.06 26.55
CA ALA A 782 8.94 -5.51 26.53
C ALA A 782 8.21 -6.35 27.58
N PRO A 783 7.82 -5.78 28.73
CA PRO A 783 7.46 -6.65 29.82
C PRO A 783 6.20 -7.36 29.38
N ASP A 784 6.14 -8.70 29.49
CA ASP A 784 4.90 -9.46 29.30
C ASP A 784 3.79 -8.96 30.26
N ASN A 785 4.17 -8.10 31.22
CA ASN A 785 3.36 -7.35 32.15
C ASN A 785 3.85 -5.89 32.34
N LEU A 786 3.21 -4.90 31.72
CA LEU A 786 3.43 -3.45 31.94
C LEU A 786 3.34 -3.02 33.42
N ALA A 787 2.61 -3.76 34.25
CA ALA A 787 2.49 -3.49 35.68
C ALA A 787 3.63 -4.10 36.50
N GLU A 788 4.52 -4.92 35.93
CA GLU A 788 5.61 -5.57 36.68
C GLU A 788 6.53 -4.53 37.33
N ARG A 789 6.74 -4.71 38.64
CA ARG A 789 7.51 -3.85 39.56
C ARG A 789 7.06 -2.40 39.58
N ARG A 790 5.81 -2.14 39.19
CA ARG A 790 5.22 -0.81 39.23
C ARG A 790 4.65 -0.47 40.58
N THR A 791 4.41 0.82 40.79
CA THR A 791 3.85 1.30 42.04
C THR A 791 2.39 0.86 42.17
N VAL A 792 2.06 0.25 43.30
CA VAL A 792 0.71 -0.21 43.63
C VAL A 792 0.18 0.60 44.80
N THR A 793 -1.10 0.99 44.72
CA THR A 793 -1.82 1.66 45.80
C THR A 793 -3.17 0.98 46.01
N SER A 794 -3.71 1.06 47.22
CA SER A 794 -4.99 0.48 47.61
C SER A 794 -5.66 1.37 48.65
N ASN A 795 -7.00 1.40 48.72
CA ASN A 795 -7.71 2.01 49.85
C ASN A 795 -7.74 1.12 51.10
N ASN A 796 -7.39 -0.16 50.98
CA ASN A 796 -7.45 -1.10 52.08
C ASN A 796 -6.46 -2.26 51.86
N SER A 797 -5.38 -2.31 52.63
CA SER A 797 -4.38 -3.38 52.56
C SER A 797 -3.90 -3.83 53.94
N LEU A 798 -3.52 -5.10 54.05
CA LEU A 798 -2.79 -5.65 55.19
C LEU A 798 -1.31 -5.79 54.80
N GLU A 799 -0.44 -5.15 55.57
CA GLU A 799 1.01 -5.13 55.35
C GLU A 799 1.73 -5.97 56.42
N ASN A 800 2.46 -7.01 55.99
CA ASN A 800 3.31 -7.80 56.87
C ASN A 800 4.41 -8.53 56.06
N ARG A 801 5.06 -9.54 56.67
CA ARG A 801 6.12 -10.30 55.98
C ARG A 801 5.63 -11.06 54.76
N ASP A 802 4.35 -11.44 54.73
CA ASP A 802 3.77 -12.30 53.71
C ASP A 802 2.96 -11.51 52.67
N TRP A 803 2.31 -10.41 53.09
CA TRP A 803 1.37 -9.63 52.29
C TRP A 803 1.78 -8.16 52.18
N GLY A 804 1.52 -7.54 51.03
CA GLY A 804 1.61 -6.08 50.89
C GLY A 804 1.32 -5.58 49.48
N VAL A 805 1.00 -4.29 49.33
CA VAL A 805 0.64 -3.69 48.02
C VAL A 805 1.73 -3.87 46.96
N ASN A 806 3.01 -3.72 47.33
CA ASN A 806 4.13 -3.84 46.40
C ASN A 806 4.36 -5.29 45.90
N ARG A 807 3.70 -6.27 46.50
CA ARG A 807 3.75 -7.68 46.08
C ARG A 807 2.68 -8.03 45.04
N LEU A 808 1.75 -7.13 44.73
CA LEU A 808 0.77 -7.39 43.68
C LEU A 808 1.39 -7.40 42.28
N THR A 809 2.56 -6.79 42.13
CA THR A 809 3.22 -6.65 40.83
C THR A 809 4.68 -7.07 40.92
N ASP A 810 5.06 -7.94 41.85
CA ASP A 810 6.46 -8.32 42.07
C ASP A 810 6.94 -9.41 41.09
N GLY A 811 6.03 -9.94 40.26
CA GLY A 811 6.29 -10.99 39.29
C GLY A 811 6.10 -12.40 39.86
N VAL A 812 5.69 -12.53 41.14
CA VAL A 812 5.43 -13.81 41.79
C VAL A 812 3.97 -14.21 41.60
N ILE A 813 3.72 -15.07 40.62
CA ILE A 813 2.36 -15.43 40.19
C ILE A 813 1.63 -16.46 41.07
N ALA A 814 2.27 -16.95 42.13
CA ALA A 814 1.72 -17.95 43.05
C ALA A 814 1.93 -17.51 44.50
N GLY A 815 0.95 -17.75 45.37
CA GLY A 815 1.09 -17.41 46.78
C GLY A 815 2.15 -18.28 47.45
N VAL A 816 3.29 -17.68 47.84
CA VAL A 816 4.38 -18.37 48.54
C VAL A 816 4.71 -17.65 49.85
N SER A 817 5.28 -18.37 50.81
CA SER A 817 5.71 -17.78 52.10
C SER A 817 6.69 -16.61 51.84
N GLY A 818 6.44 -15.45 52.46
CA GLY A 818 7.20 -14.20 52.23
C GLY A 818 6.75 -13.37 51.02
N ALA A 819 5.96 -13.94 50.10
CA ALA A 819 5.44 -13.27 48.90
C ALA A 819 4.08 -13.87 48.50
N LYS A 820 3.05 -13.67 49.33
CA LYS A 820 1.70 -14.19 49.08
C LYS A 820 0.87 -13.32 48.12
N GLY A 821 1.35 -12.11 47.82
CA GLY A 821 0.69 -11.11 46.97
C GLY A 821 0.02 -9.99 47.77
N TYR A 822 -1.13 -9.53 47.27
CA TYR A 822 -1.97 -8.50 47.89
C TYR A 822 -3.14 -9.12 48.66
N THR A 823 -3.42 -8.55 49.84
CA THR A 823 -4.65 -8.82 50.59
C THR A 823 -5.16 -7.54 51.23
N SER A 824 -6.49 -7.40 51.29
CA SER A 824 -7.14 -6.36 52.09
C SER A 824 -7.18 -6.72 53.58
N ASN A 825 -7.48 -5.75 54.45
CA ASN A 825 -7.99 -6.08 55.78
C ASN A 825 -9.32 -6.84 55.65
N HIS A 826 -9.66 -7.63 56.68
CA HIS A 826 -10.87 -8.44 56.66
C HIS A 826 -12.12 -7.60 56.88
N VAL A 827 -13.22 -8.07 56.31
CA VAL A 827 -14.59 -7.62 56.61
C VAL A 827 -15.44 -8.85 56.97
N THR A 828 -16.59 -8.60 57.60
CA THR A 828 -17.49 -9.66 58.12
C THR A 828 -18.50 -10.19 57.11
N ALA A 829 -18.60 -9.56 55.92
CA ALA A 829 -19.53 -9.97 54.86
C ALA A 829 -18.86 -9.88 53.48
N ALA A 830 -19.30 -10.74 52.55
CA ALA A 830 -18.82 -10.73 51.17
C ALA A 830 -19.24 -9.48 50.40
N ASP A 831 -20.43 -8.95 50.67
CA ASP A 831 -20.94 -7.74 50.01
C ASP A 831 -20.29 -6.49 50.61
N VAL A 832 -19.52 -5.79 49.79
CA VAL A 832 -18.82 -4.56 50.14
C VAL A 832 -19.28 -3.38 49.28
N THR A 833 -20.49 -3.45 48.70
CA THR A 833 -21.02 -2.41 47.81
C THR A 833 -21.05 -1.03 48.47
N ALA A 834 -21.35 -0.96 49.77
CA ALA A 834 -21.37 0.30 50.53
C ALA A 834 -19.97 0.88 50.82
N SER A 835 -18.91 0.07 50.72
CA SER A 835 -17.52 0.48 50.92
C SER A 835 -16.58 -0.38 50.06
N PRO A 836 -16.56 -0.15 48.74
CA PRO A 836 -15.82 -1.02 47.81
C PRO A 836 -14.33 -1.05 48.10
N ILE A 837 -13.72 -2.22 47.89
CA ILE A 837 -12.27 -2.41 48.05
C ILE A 837 -11.63 -2.30 46.67
N TRP A 838 -10.60 -1.46 46.53
CA TRP A 838 -9.86 -1.33 45.28
C TRP A 838 -8.35 -1.43 45.47
N VAL A 839 -7.70 -1.95 44.43
CA VAL A 839 -6.24 -1.94 44.28
C VAL A 839 -5.88 -1.53 42.86
N GLN A 840 -4.84 -0.73 42.71
CA GLN A 840 -4.46 -0.14 41.43
C GLN A 840 -2.94 -0.11 41.21
N ALA A 841 -2.52 -0.23 39.96
CA ALA A 841 -1.12 -0.11 39.53
C ALA A 841 -0.92 1.14 38.66
N ASP A 842 0.21 1.84 38.84
CA ASP A 842 0.70 2.91 37.95
C ASP A 842 1.74 2.34 36.98
N LEU A 843 1.37 2.16 35.71
CA LEU A 843 2.21 1.63 34.64
C LEU A 843 3.47 2.48 34.35
N GLY A 844 3.58 3.67 34.92
CA GLY A 844 4.73 4.56 34.82
C GLY A 844 4.68 5.50 33.61
N ALA A 845 3.93 5.13 32.58
CA ALA A 845 3.65 5.96 31.40
C ALA A 845 2.28 5.58 30.82
N ASP A 846 1.67 6.51 30.08
CA ASP A 846 0.47 6.22 29.29
C ASP A 846 0.80 5.13 28.26
N SER A 847 0.17 3.98 28.43
CA SER A 847 0.39 2.79 27.62
C SER A 847 -0.93 2.35 27.00
N PHE A 848 -0.87 1.81 25.79
CA PHE A 848 -2.06 1.20 25.17
C PHE A 848 -2.25 -0.18 25.79
N ILE A 849 -3.44 -0.44 26.33
CA ILE A 849 -3.78 -1.68 27.01
C ILE A 849 -5.17 -2.14 26.60
N ASP A 850 -5.37 -3.45 26.51
CA ASP A 850 -6.63 -4.07 26.09
C ASP A 850 -7.07 -5.21 27.03
N ALA A 851 -6.31 -5.47 28.10
CA ALA A 851 -6.64 -6.49 29.08
C ALA A 851 -5.96 -6.27 30.44
N VAL A 852 -6.54 -6.89 31.46
CA VAL A 852 -5.94 -7.07 32.80
C VAL A 852 -6.07 -8.53 33.20
N ARG A 853 -4.98 -9.12 33.67
CA ARG A 853 -4.93 -10.49 34.18
C ARG A 853 -4.75 -10.47 35.70
N LEU A 854 -5.62 -11.20 36.40
CA LEU A 854 -5.59 -11.35 37.85
C LEU A 854 -5.14 -12.77 38.18
N MET A 855 -4.08 -12.89 38.98
CA MET A 855 -3.57 -14.17 39.46
C MET A 855 -4.24 -14.53 40.80
N PRO A 856 -4.93 -15.67 40.88
CA PRO A 856 -5.45 -16.19 42.14
C PRO A 856 -4.36 -16.43 43.16
N ARG A 857 -4.66 -16.22 44.45
CA ARG A 857 -3.82 -16.79 45.51
C ARG A 857 -3.89 -18.32 45.49
N SER A 858 -2.79 -18.98 45.83
CA SER A 858 -2.63 -20.44 45.72
C SER A 858 -2.07 -21.11 46.98
N ASP A 859 -1.78 -20.34 48.03
CA ASP A 859 -1.14 -20.84 49.25
C ASP A 859 -2.08 -21.59 50.19
N THR A 860 -3.39 -21.35 50.08
CA THR A 860 -4.43 -21.95 50.93
C THR A 860 -5.77 -21.94 50.18
N PRO A 861 -6.55 -23.04 50.26
CA PRO A 861 -7.86 -23.11 49.62
C PRO A 861 -8.90 -22.24 50.32
N ALA A 862 -9.99 -21.92 49.62
CA ALA A 862 -11.17 -21.30 50.22
C ALA A 862 -11.97 -22.31 51.08
N VAL A 863 -12.82 -21.79 51.96
CA VAL A 863 -13.88 -22.56 52.60
C VAL A 863 -14.76 -23.18 51.51
N GLY A 864 -14.85 -24.51 51.48
CA GLY A 864 -15.58 -25.27 50.45
C GLY A 864 -14.77 -25.62 49.19
N GLY A 865 -13.46 -25.33 49.16
CA GLY A 865 -12.57 -25.61 48.02
C GLY A 865 -12.37 -24.41 47.10
N GLY A 866 -11.35 -24.48 46.23
CA GLY A 866 -10.98 -23.42 45.29
C GLY A 866 -10.09 -22.31 45.86
N THR A 867 -10.03 -21.16 45.18
CA THR A 867 -9.24 -19.98 45.56
C THR A 867 -9.95 -19.13 46.61
N ALA A 868 -9.24 -18.82 47.69
CA ALA A 868 -9.71 -17.90 48.71
C ALA A 868 -9.66 -16.43 48.25
N GLY A 869 -10.68 -15.63 48.60
CA GLY A 869 -10.66 -14.17 48.51
C GLY A 869 -10.57 -13.56 47.09
N PHE A 870 -10.76 -14.35 46.02
CA PHE A 870 -10.83 -13.82 44.65
C PHE A 870 -12.13 -13.02 44.44
N PRO A 871 -12.12 -11.85 43.77
CA PRO A 871 -13.33 -11.02 43.67
C PRO A 871 -14.44 -11.69 42.85
N VAL A 872 -15.69 -11.56 43.30
CA VAL A 872 -16.89 -12.13 42.66
C VAL A 872 -17.57 -11.11 41.76
N ASP A 873 -17.84 -9.91 42.30
CA ASP A 873 -18.37 -8.78 41.55
C ASP A 873 -17.39 -7.62 41.63
N PHE A 874 -16.94 -7.14 40.48
CA PHE A 874 -15.96 -6.07 40.40
C PHE A 874 -15.95 -5.40 39.03
N THR A 875 -15.32 -4.23 38.96
CA THR A 875 -15.03 -3.54 37.71
C THR A 875 -13.52 -3.42 37.53
N ILE A 876 -13.09 -3.40 36.28
CA ILE A 876 -11.76 -2.93 35.89
C ILE A 876 -11.93 -1.53 35.36
N GLN A 877 -11.14 -0.62 35.92
CA GLN A 877 -11.16 0.79 35.61
C GLN A 877 -9.79 1.23 35.16
N THR A 878 -9.74 2.16 34.20
CA THR A 878 -8.50 2.75 33.71
C THR A 878 -8.54 4.25 33.80
N ARG A 879 -7.35 4.85 33.88
CA ARG A 879 -7.18 6.30 33.90
C ARG A 879 -5.86 6.70 33.21
N PRO A 880 -5.90 7.59 32.20
CA PRO A 880 -4.69 8.22 31.64
C PRO A 880 -3.98 9.12 32.66
N GLY A 881 -2.68 9.34 32.50
CA GLY A 881 -1.90 10.23 33.38
C GLY A 881 -2.33 11.70 33.33
N THR A 882 -3.10 12.08 32.31
CA THR A 882 -3.55 13.45 32.04
C THR A 882 -4.87 13.82 32.72
N THR A 883 -5.57 12.87 33.36
CA THR A 883 -6.90 13.10 33.95
C THR A 883 -7.00 12.52 35.37
N SER A 884 -7.95 13.04 36.15
CA SER A 884 -8.33 12.45 37.46
C SER A 884 -9.37 11.35 37.35
N ASP A 885 -10.11 11.31 36.25
CA ASP A 885 -11.35 10.56 36.10
C ASP A 885 -11.10 9.11 35.70
N TRP A 886 -11.88 8.21 36.27
CA TRP A 886 -11.76 6.78 36.00
C TRP A 886 -12.84 6.32 35.04
N THR A 887 -12.43 5.56 34.04
CA THR A 887 -13.34 4.93 33.08
C THR A 887 -13.46 3.45 33.42
N THR A 888 -14.68 2.96 33.63
CA THR A 888 -14.93 1.51 33.71
C THR A 888 -14.79 0.92 32.32
N VAL A 889 -13.81 0.03 32.13
CA VAL A 889 -13.54 -0.64 30.86
C VAL A 889 -14.08 -2.07 30.83
N ARG A 890 -14.34 -2.67 32.00
CA ARG A 890 -14.96 -3.99 32.14
C ARG A 890 -15.76 -4.07 33.43
N THR A 891 -16.92 -4.69 33.36
CA THR A 891 -17.73 -5.09 34.52
C THR A 891 -17.80 -6.61 34.59
N VAL A 892 -17.59 -7.17 35.77
CA VAL A 892 -17.66 -8.61 36.03
C VAL A 892 -18.65 -8.85 37.16
N THR A 893 -19.64 -9.70 36.89
CA THR A 893 -20.68 -10.09 37.85
C THR A 893 -20.73 -11.62 37.93
N GLY A 894 -20.74 -12.17 39.15
CA GLY A 894 -20.83 -13.60 39.40
C GLY A 894 -19.61 -14.38 38.93
N GLN A 895 -18.39 -13.83 39.09
CA GLN A 895 -17.16 -14.55 38.75
C GLN A 895 -17.11 -15.88 39.49
N ALA A 896 -17.02 -16.97 38.72
CA ALA A 896 -16.82 -18.32 39.27
C ALA A 896 -15.45 -18.41 39.96
N ASN A 897 -15.34 -19.27 40.98
CA ASN A 897 -14.07 -19.49 41.65
C ASN A 897 -13.01 -19.95 40.62
N PRO A 898 -11.83 -19.29 40.56
CA PRO A 898 -10.83 -19.61 39.56
C PRO A 898 -10.04 -20.90 39.83
N ASP A 899 -10.18 -21.53 41.00
CA ASP A 899 -9.48 -22.78 41.36
C ASP A 899 -7.97 -22.74 41.09
N GLY A 900 -7.32 -21.63 41.45
CA GLY A 900 -5.89 -21.39 41.25
C GLY A 900 -5.50 -20.97 39.83
N THR A 901 -6.44 -20.85 38.90
CA THR A 901 -6.18 -20.55 37.48
C THR A 901 -6.21 -19.05 37.18
N PRO A 902 -5.17 -18.48 36.55
CA PRO A 902 -5.14 -17.08 36.10
C PRO A 902 -6.38 -16.65 35.31
N GLN A 903 -7.02 -15.56 35.72
CA GLN A 903 -8.15 -14.99 34.99
C GLN A 903 -7.70 -13.79 34.17
N THR A 904 -8.11 -13.67 32.91
CA THR A 904 -7.92 -12.43 32.15
C THR A 904 -9.23 -11.85 31.66
N TYR A 905 -9.33 -10.54 31.80
CA TYR A 905 -10.43 -9.70 31.41
C TYR A 905 -9.96 -8.75 30.30
N GLY A 906 -10.46 -8.97 29.08
CA GLY A 906 -10.25 -8.08 27.94
C GLY A 906 -11.24 -6.91 27.92
N PHE A 907 -10.88 -5.82 27.26
CA PHE A 907 -11.72 -4.64 27.04
C PHE A 907 -11.26 -3.85 25.81
N ARG A 908 -12.05 -2.84 25.39
CA ARG A 908 -11.70 -1.96 24.26
C ARG A 908 -10.30 -1.37 24.50
N PRO A 909 -9.37 -1.50 23.53
CA PRO A 909 -8.03 -0.95 23.70
C PRO A 909 -8.11 0.54 24.05
N THR A 910 -7.45 0.89 25.15
CA THR A 910 -7.51 2.23 25.73
C THR A 910 -6.11 2.67 26.15
N THR A 911 -5.89 3.98 26.16
CA THR A 911 -4.68 4.54 26.75
C THR A 911 -4.88 4.63 28.25
N ALA A 912 -4.00 4.01 29.02
CA ALA A 912 -4.03 4.07 30.46
C ALA A 912 -2.62 4.17 31.02
N ARG A 913 -2.45 5.01 32.04
CA ARG A 913 -1.31 4.93 32.95
C ARG A 913 -1.68 4.20 34.23
N HIS A 914 -2.93 4.29 34.67
CA HIS A 914 -3.41 3.62 35.86
C HIS A 914 -4.47 2.57 35.54
N VAL A 915 -4.36 1.43 36.20
CA VAL A 915 -5.30 0.30 36.11
C VAL A 915 -5.76 -0.05 37.51
N ARG A 916 -7.08 -0.20 37.71
CA ARG A 916 -7.69 -0.47 39.01
C ARG A 916 -8.68 -1.62 38.94
N VAL A 917 -8.56 -2.53 39.90
CA VAL A 917 -9.60 -3.52 40.23
C VAL A 917 -10.44 -2.95 41.36
N HIS A 918 -11.73 -2.79 41.14
CA HIS A 918 -12.67 -2.18 42.09
C HIS A 918 -13.80 -3.17 42.42
N ALA A 919 -13.67 -3.85 43.56
CA ALA A 919 -14.53 -4.95 43.97
C ALA A 919 -15.69 -4.51 44.87
N THR A 920 -16.89 -5.00 44.56
CA THR A 920 -18.13 -4.78 45.32
C THR A 920 -18.65 -6.06 45.97
N ARG A 921 -18.17 -7.24 45.55
CA ARG A 921 -18.41 -8.51 46.24
C ARG A 921 -17.15 -9.37 46.26
N LEU A 922 -16.78 -9.84 47.45
CA LEU A 922 -15.58 -10.64 47.71
C LEU A 922 -15.87 -12.14 47.62
N GLY A 923 -14.85 -12.93 47.30
CA GLY A 923 -14.95 -14.40 47.26
C GLY A 923 -14.90 -15.07 48.62
N SER A 924 -15.09 -16.39 48.61
CA SER A 924 -15.09 -17.21 49.83
C SER A 924 -13.83 -17.00 50.67
N PRO A 925 -13.95 -16.93 52.01
CA PRO A 925 -12.81 -16.79 52.92
C PRO A 925 -11.81 -17.94 52.77
N ALA A 926 -10.60 -17.70 53.25
CA ALA A 926 -9.58 -18.74 53.33
C ALA A 926 -9.97 -19.80 54.37
N ASN A 927 -9.62 -21.07 54.13
CA ASN A 927 -9.99 -22.15 55.04
C ASN A 927 -9.34 -22.02 56.44
N ASP A 928 -8.23 -21.28 56.55
CA ASP A 928 -7.55 -20.96 57.80
C ASP A 928 -8.14 -19.73 58.52
N GLU A 929 -9.02 -18.97 57.87
CA GLU A 929 -9.75 -17.82 58.44
C GLU A 929 -11.21 -17.79 57.93
N PRO A 930 -12.06 -18.78 58.29
CA PRO A 930 -13.33 -19.05 57.61
C PRO A 930 -14.39 -17.95 57.73
N GLU A 931 -14.22 -17.00 58.65
CA GLU A 931 -15.15 -15.89 58.90
C GLU A 931 -14.65 -14.54 58.34
N LYS A 932 -13.49 -14.51 57.67
CA LYS A 932 -12.82 -13.26 57.23
C LYS A 932 -12.83 -13.12 55.71
N TYR A 933 -13.72 -12.27 55.20
CA TYR A 933 -13.76 -11.94 53.77
C TYR A 933 -12.70 -10.90 53.43
N ARG A 934 -11.96 -11.13 52.33
CA ARG A 934 -10.86 -10.28 51.85
C ARG A 934 -10.83 -10.23 50.33
N LEU A 935 -10.31 -9.14 49.76
CA LEU A 935 -9.85 -9.12 48.36
C LEU A 935 -8.41 -9.62 48.34
N GLN A 936 -8.14 -10.72 47.65
CA GLN A 936 -6.83 -11.35 47.62
C GLN A 936 -6.42 -11.78 46.22
N LEU A 937 -5.20 -11.41 45.85
CA LEU A 937 -4.61 -11.71 44.55
C LEU A 937 -3.12 -12.02 44.77
N ALA A 938 -2.61 -13.05 44.09
CA ALA A 938 -1.17 -13.29 44.06
C ALA A 938 -0.46 -12.19 43.27
N GLU A 939 -1.01 -11.79 42.12
CA GLU A 939 -0.39 -10.85 41.18
C GLU A 939 -1.46 -10.20 40.28
N LEU A 940 -1.20 -8.98 39.81
CA LEU A 940 -1.92 -8.27 38.74
C LEU A 940 -0.97 -8.06 37.57
N GLN A 941 -1.37 -8.53 36.39
CA GLN A 941 -0.62 -8.33 35.16
C GLN A 941 -1.40 -7.48 34.14
N VAL A 942 -0.73 -6.54 33.50
CA VAL A 942 -1.23 -5.71 32.42
C VAL A 942 -0.38 -5.99 31.17
N PRO A 943 -0.77 -6.91 30.29
CA PRO A 943 0.03 -7.19 29.10
C PRO A 943 0.14 -5.94 28.20
N PRO A 944 1.31 -5.67 27.59
CA PRO A 944 1.40 -4.72 26.48
C PRO A 944 0.53 -5.26 25.35
N VAL A 945 -0.22 -4.40 24.65
CA VAL A 945 -1.20 -4.75 23.60
C VAL A 945 -0.87 -6.08 22.91
N ALA A 946 -1.49 -7.16 23.39
CA ALA A 946 -1.11 -8.50 22.97
C ALA A 946 -2.27 -9.47 23.21
N ARG A 947 -3.44 -9.19 22.63
CA ARG A 947 -4.51 -10.18 22.47
C ARG A 947 -5.24 -9.99 21.15
N THR A 948 -4.57 -10.22 20.04
CA THR A 948 -5.25 -10.12 18.74
C THR A 948 -6.35 -11.19 18.65
N VAL A 949 -7.61 -10.73 18.59
CA VAL A 949 -8.63 -11.45 17.84
C VAL A 949 -8.42 -11.08 16.37
N THR A 950 -7.91 -12.02 15.60
CA THR A 950 -7.77 -11.86 14.15
C THR A 950 -8.87 -12.64 13.45
N ALA A 951 -9.28 -12.17 12.28
CA ALA A 951 -10.20 -12.89 11.41
C ALA A 951 -9.75 -12.66 9.97
N ASP A 952 -10.06 -13.59 9.06
CA ASP A 952 -9.75 -13.40 7.64
C ASP A 952 -10.62 -12.36 6.97
N ASN A 953 -11.90 -12.29 7.35
CA ASN A 953 -12.88 -11.49 6.64
C ASN A 953 -13.84 -10.72 7.58
N PRO A 954 -13.33 -9.94 8.54
CA PRO A 954 -14.17 -9.18 9.48
C PRO A 954 -14.89 -7.99 8.81
N LEU A 955 -16.12 -7.72 9.25
CA LEU A 955 -16.75 -6.40 9.07
C LEU A 955 -16.34 -5.51 10.24
N PHE A 956 -15.84 -4.32 9.94
CA PHE A 956 -15.48 -3.31 10.92
C PHE A 956 -16.36 -2.07 10.78
N ASN A 957 -17.02 -1.70 11.88
CA ASN A 957 -17.69 -0.40 12.01
C ASN A 957 -17.90 -0.08 13.50
N ASN A 958 -18.71 0.94 13.80
CA ASN A 958 -18.99 1.34 15.19
C ASN A 958 -19.65 0.23 16.03
N ASP A 959 -20.35 -0.71 15.41
CA ASP A 959 -21.10 -1.78 16.08
C ASP A 959 -20.36 -3.12 16.11
N TRP A 960 -19.51 -3.40 15.13
CA TRP A 960 -18.88 -4.71 14.92
C TRP A 960 -17.36 -4.62 14.87
N HIS A 961 -16.71 -5.49 15.63
CA HIS A 961 -15.26 -5.61 15.67
C HIS A 961 -14.87 -7.02 16.15
N PRO A 962 -13.85 -7.68 15.58
CA PRO A 962 -13.36 -8.98 16.05
C PRO A 962 -13.09 -9.03 17.54
N MET A 963 -12.47 -7.98 18.10
CA MET A 963 -12.19 -7.90 19.53
C MET A 963 -13.44 -7.92 20.42
N TYR A 964 -14.63 -7.58 19.91
CA TYR A 964 -15.85 -7.60 20.72
C TYR A 964 -16.28 -9.01 21.11
N VAL A 965 -15.72 -10.07 20.51
CA VAL A 965 -15.97 -11.43 21.03
C VAL A 965 -15.24 -11.75 22.33
N LEU A 966 -14.44 -10.83 22.88
CA LEU A 966 -13.75 -10.98 24.16
C LEU A 966 -14.09 -9.86 25.16
N ASP A 967 -15.08 -9.01 24.84
CA ASP A 967 -15.41 -7.84 25.64
C ASP A 967 -16.24 -8.18 26.89
N GLY A 968 -16.73 -9.42 26.97
CA GLY A 968 -17.54 -9.94 28.07
C GLY A 968 -19.04 -9.78 27.90
N ASN A 969 -19.49 -9.09 26.86
CA ASN A 969 -20.89 -8.93 26.54
C ASN A 969 -21.40 -10.20 25.87
N THR A 970 -22.02 -11.07 26.64
CA THR A 970 -22.62 -12.32 26.13
C THR A 970 -23.86 -12.09 25.26
N THR A 971 -24.20 -10.82 24.99
CA THR A 971 -25.35 -10.36 24.22
C THR A 971 -24.91 -9.21 23.33
N SER A 972 -25.41 -9.14 22.09
CA SER A 972 -25.10 -8.06 21.16
C SER A 972 -25.79 -6.76 21.58
N VAL A 973 -25.00 -5.73 21.90
CA VAL A 973 -25.50 -4.39 22.28
C VAL A 973 -25.00 -3.32 21.29
N ALA A 974 -25.70 -2.20 21.17
CA ALA A 974 -25.28 -1.10 20.29
C ALA A 974 -23.89 -0.59 20.70
N GLY A 975 -23.01 -0.38 19.72
CA GLY A 975 -21.59 -0.03 19.93
C GLY A 975 -20.67 -1.21 20.28
N ALA A 976 -21.22 -2.41 20.55
CA ALA A 976 -20.47 -3.62 20.88
C ALA A 976 -21.32 -4.89 20.60
N ARG A 977 -21.62 -5.15 19.32
CA ARG A 977 -22.51 -6.25 18.92
C ARG A 977 -21.81 -7.62 18.89
N GLY A 978 -20.48 -7.65 19.00
CA GLY A 978 -19.64 -8.83 18.85
C GLY A 978 -18.87 -8.82 17.52
N TYR A 979 -18.59 -10.02 17.01
CA TYR A 979 -17.95 -10.23 15.71
C TYR A 979 -18.99 -10.51 14.62
N THR A 980 -18.75 -9.94 13.44
CA THR A 980 -19.38 -10.40 12.21
C THR A 980 -18.37 -10.44 11.08
N SER A 981 -18.43 -11.46 10.23
CA SER A 981 -17.71 -11.45 8.95
C SER A 981 -18.38 -10.51 7.94
N ASN A 982 -17.66 -10.14 6.88
CA ASN A 982 -18.24 -9.60 5.66
C ASN A 982 -19.19 -10.63 5.01
N PRO A 983 -20.15 -10.17 4.20
CA PRO A 983 -21.20 -11.04 3.69
C PRO A 983 -20.68 -11.95 2.57
N VAL A 984 -21.21 -13.17 2.51
CA VAL A 984 -21.07 -14.10 1.37
C VAL A 984 -22.45 -14.51 0.85
N LYS A 985 -22.50 -15.00 -0.39
CA LYS A 985 -23.76 -15.33 -1.09
C LYS A 985 -24.23 -16.77 -0.89
N SER A 986 -23.41 -17.62 -0.27
CA SER A 986 -23.69 -19.04 -0.03
C SER A 986 -23.48 -19.37 1.44
N ALA A 987 -24.32 -20.26 1.98
CA ALA A 987 -24.11 -20.87 3.29
C ALA A 987 -22.91 -21.81 3.29
N ASP A 988 -22.72 -22.58 2.21
CA ASP A 988 -21.57 -23.46 2.03
C ASP A 988 -20.39 -22.63 1.55
N ILE A 989 -19.35 -22.59 2.38
CA ILE A 989 -18.10 -21.88 2.14
C ILE A 989 -16.90 -22.82 2.28
N SER A 990 -17.11 -24.13 2.08
CA SER A 990 -16.03 -25.13 2.20
C SER A 990 -14.85 -24.88 1.24
N GLY A 991 -15.11 -24.29 0.06
CA GLY A 991 -14.08 -23.89 -0.90
C GLY A 991 -13.27 -22.64 -0.50
N ASN A 992 -13.80 -21.82 0.41
CA ASN A 992 -13.09 -20.66 0.99
C ASN A 992 -13.59 -20.41 2.43
N PRO A 993 -13.14 -21.21 3.40
CA PRO A 993 -13.64 -21.16 4.77
C PRO A 993 -13.34 -19.82 5.44
N THR A 994 -14.25 -19.32 6.28
CA THR A 994 -13.96 -18.12 7.10
C THR A 994 -13.42 -18.54 8.46
N TRP A 995 -12.54 -17.74 9.06
CA TRP A 995 -12.03 -18.03 10.39
C TRP A 995 -11.96 -16.83 11.34
N LEU A 996 -12.11 -17.14 12.62
CA LEU A 996 -11.92 -16.23 13.75
C LEU A 996 -10.88 -16.87 14.68
N GLN A 997 -9.84 -16.13 15.02
CA GLN A 997 -8.72 -16.60 15.83
C GLN A 997 -8.53 -15.71 17.05
N VAL A 998 -8.17 -16.33 18.16
CA VAL A 998 -7.76 -15.68 19.41
C VAL A 998 -6.32 -16.05 19.74
N ASP A 999 -5.47 -15.05 20.00
CA ASP A 999 -4.19 -15.23 20.68
C ASP A 999 -4.39 -15.19 22.20
N LEU A 1000 -4.12 -16.30 22.87
CA LEU A 1000 -4.19 -16.45 24.33
C LEU A 1000 -2.95 -15.88 25.04
N GLY A 1001 -1.96 -15.41 24.29
CA GLY A 1001 -0.76 -14.71 24.75
C GLY A 1001 0.36 -15.63 25.28
N ALA A 1002 0.05 -16.89 25.61
CA ALA A 1002 1.03 -17.91 26.00
C ALA A 1002 0.44 -19.30 25.79
N ASP A 1003 1.31 -20.28 25.59
CA ASP A 1003 0.92 -21.70 25.52
C ASP A 1003 0.28 -22.13 26.84
N ARG A 1004 -0.97 -22.61 26.75
CA ARG A 1004 -1.75 -23.05 27.92
C ARG A 1004 -2.62 -24.25 27.57
N PRO A 1005 -2.99 -25.08 28.57
CA PRO A 1005 -4.02 -26.09 28.37
C PRO A 1005 -5.32 -25.44 27.92
N ILE A 1006 -5.93 -26.00 26.88
CA ILE A 1006 -7.24 -25.62 26.34
C ILE A 1006 -8.09 -26.88 26.33
N ARG A 1007 -9.25 -26.81 27.00
CA ARG A 1007 -10.14 -27.97 27.19
C ARG A 1007 -11.56 -27.69 26.72
N SER A 1008 -11.94 -26.43 26.63
CA SER A 1008 -13.29 -26.06 26.22
C SER A 1008 -13.35 -24.76 25.44
N LEU A 1009 -14.39 -24.62 24.65
CA LEU A 1009 -14.75 -23.40 23.93
C LEU A 1009 -16.24 -23.14 24.12
N VAL A 1010 -16.61 -21.93 24.54
CA VAL A 1010 -18.00 -21.47 24.60
C VAL A 1010 -18.21 -20.40 23.55
N LEU A 1011 -19.23 -20.57 22.71
CA LEU A 1011 -19.64 -19.60 21.70
C LEU A 1011 -21.00 -19.00 22.06
N TYR A 1012 -21.07 -17.68 22.16
CA TYR A 1012 -22.30 -16.95 22.42
C TYR A 1012 -22.89 -16.44 21.09
N PRO A 1013 -24.13 -16.82 20.75
CA PRO A 1013 -24.77 -16.37 19.51
C PRO A 1013 -25.02 -14.86 19.50
N ARG A 1014 -25.09 -14.26 18.31
CA ARG A 1014 -25.65 -12.90 18.14
C ARG A 1014 -27.07 -12.85 18.69
N THR A 1015 -27.37 -11.85 19.52
CA THR A 1015 -28.71 -11.69 20.13
C THR A 1015 -29.47 -10.44 19.67
N GLY A 1016 -28.83 -9.56 18.89
CA GLY A 1016 -29.43 -8.29 18.46
C GLY A 1016 -30.44 -8.43 17.32
N THR A 1017 -30.51 -9.58 16.66
CA THR A 1017 -31.54 -9.93 15.67
C THR A 1017 -31.62 -11.45 15.52
N GLY A 1018 -32.77 -11.96 15.08
CA GLY A 1018 -32.96 -13.39 14.81
C GLY A 1018 -32.49 -13.80 13.41
N GLY A 1019 -32.36 -15.10 13.18
CA GLY A 1019 -32.13 -15.68 11.86
C GLY A 1019 -33.41 -15.73 11.02
N VAL A 1020 -33.27 -15.71 9.69
CA VAL A 1020 -34.38 -15.99 8.76
C VAL A 1020 -34.92 -17.40 9.04
N GLY A 1021 -36.21 -17.51 9.33
CA GLY A 1021 -36.85 -18.77 9.74
C GLY A 1021 -36.79 -19.07 11.24
N GLY A 1022 -36.28 -18.14 12.06
CA GLY A 1022 -36.19 -18.26 13.53
C GLY A 1022 -34.80 -18.65 14.05
N GLY A 1023 -34.56 -18.45 15.34
CA GLY A 1023 -33.27 -18.74 15.99
C GLY A 1023 -32.25 -17.61 15.89
N SER A 1024 -30.96 -17.93 16.07
CA SER A 1024 -29.83 -16.99 16.02
C SER A 1024 -29.34 -16.77 14.60
N ALA A 1025 -29.02 -15.52 14.25
CA ALA A 1025 -28.43 -15.17 12.98
C ALA A 1025 -26.93 -15.53 12.92
N GLY A 1026 -26.49 -16.10 11.79
CA GLY A 1026 -25.07 -16.25 11.45
C GLY A 1026 -24.23 -17.17 12.34
N PHE A 1027 -24.85 -17.99 13.20
CA PHE A 1027 -24.12 -18.96 14.04
C PHE A 1027 -23.56 -20.10 13.16
N PRO A 1028 -22.30 -20.56 13.35
CA PRO A 1028 -21.68 -21.53 12.44
C PRO A 1028 -22.37 -22.90 12.50
N VAL A 1029 -22.51 -23.56 11.34
CA VAL A 1029 -23.15 -24.88 11.18
C VAL A 1029 -22.10 -25.99 11.11
N ASP A 1030 -21.14 -25.84 10.19
CA ASP A 1030 -20.01 -26.77 10.04
C ASP A 1030 -18.71 -26.00 10.31
N PHE A 1031 -17.94 -26.44 11.29
CA PHE A 1031 -16.69 -25.78 11.66
C PHE A 1031 -15.72 -26.69 12.42
N ALA A 1032 -14.44 -26.32 12.40
CA ALA A 1032 -13.39 -26.93 13.20
C ALA A 1032 -12.84 -25.92 14.21
N VAL A 1033 -12.61 -26.39 15.44
CA VAL A 1033 -11.78 -25.69 16.43
C VAL A 1033 -10.38 -26.21 16.29
N GLN A 1034 -9.44 -25.31 16.09
CA GLN A 1034 -8.03 -25.61 15.87
C GLN A 1034 -7.18 -24.85 16.87
N THR A 1035 -6.07 -25.45 17.28
CA THR A 1035 -5.12 -24.83 18.20
C THR A 1035 -3.71 -24.87 17.62
N ARG A 1036 -2.87 -23.93 18.05
CA ARG A 1036 -1.48 -23.81 17.62
C ARG A 1036 -0.58 -23.30 18.75
N PRO A 1037 0.49 -24.03 19.11
CA PRO A 1037 1.49 -23.57 20.07
C PRO A 1037 2.30 -22.36 19.58
N HIS A 1038 2.94 -21.66 20.50
CA HIS A 1038 3.86 -20.57 20.16
C HIS A 1038 5.06 -21.08 19.35
N GLY A 1039 5.41 -20.39 18.26
CA GLY A 1039 6.51 -20.77 17.39
C GLY A 1039 6.24 -21.93 16.42
N SER A 1040 5.05 -22.55 16.47
CA SER A 1040 4.63 -23.56 15.49
C SER A 1040 3.99 -22.91 14.25
N GLY A 1041 4.26 -23.48 13.06
CA GLY A 1041 3.60 -23.10 11.81
C GLY A 1041 2.25 -23.80 11.57
N ASP A 1042 2.04 -24.95 12.21
CA ASP A 1042 0.94 -25.86 11.87
C ASP A 1042 -0.24 -25.76 12.85
N TRP A 1043 -1.46 -25.86 12.33
CA TRP A 1043 -2.70 -25.89 13.11
C TRP A 1043 -3.16 -27.33 13.35
N THR A 1044 -3.51 -27.64 14.59
CA THR A 1044 -4.07 -28.93 14.98
C THR A 1044 -5.57 -28.80 15.21
N THR A 1045 -6.40 -29.59 14.53
CA THR A 1045 -7.84 -29.66 14.82
C THR A 1045 -8.08 -30.41 16.12
N VAL A 1046 -8.64 -29.72 17.12
CA VAL A 1046 -8.96 -30.27 18.45
C VAL A 1046 -10.46 -30.52 18.65
N ARG A 1047 -11.28 -30.07 17.70
CA ARG A 1047 -12.71 -30.44 17.59
C ARG A 1047 -13.20 -30.19 16.16
N ALA A 1048 -13.99 -31.10 15.62
CA ALA A 1048 -14.81 -30.87 14.44
C ALA A 1048 -16.29 -30.90 14.84
N VAL A 1049 -17.08 -30.02 14.24
CA VAL A 1049 -18.53 -29.92 14.44
C VAL A 1049 -19.17 -29.88 13.05
N THR A 1050 -20.14 -30.77 12.85
CA THR A 1050 -20.92 -30.87 11.61
C THR A 1050 -22.39 -30.83 11.97
N GLY A 1051 -23.18 -30.04 11.25
CA GLY A 1051 -24.63 -29.95 11.44
C GLY A 1051 -25.03 -29.33 12.78
N GLN A 1052 -24.28 -28.34 13.29
CA GLN A 1052 -24.65 -27.62 14.50
C GLN A 1052 -26.07 -27.04 14.37
N ALA A 1053 -26.96 -27.47 15.28
CA ALA A 1053 -28.31 -26.95 15.35
C ALA A 1053 -28.30 -25.47 15.75
N ASN A 1054 -29.27 -24.70 15.25
CA ASN A 1054 -29.37 -23.28 15.58
C ASN A 1054 -29.60 -23.11 17.10
N PRO A 1055 -28.74 -22.35 17.79
CA PRO A 1055 -28.78 -22.28 19.25
C PRO A 1055 -29.87 -21.37 19.83
N ALA A 1056 -30.65 -20.66 19.01
CA ALA A 1056 -31.73 -19.76 19.45
C ALA A 1056 -31.38 -18.81 20.62
N GLY A 1057 -30.20 -18.18 20.56
CA GLY A 1057 -29.68 -17.24 21.56
C GLY A 1057 -28.95 -17.89 22.74
N VAL A 1058 -28.93 -19.23 22.83
CA VAL A 1058 -28.30 -19.96 23.94
C VAL A 1058 -26.83 -20.24 23.66
N ALA A 1059 -25.95 -19.94 24.63
CA ALA A 1059 -24.52 -20.24 24.52
C ALA A 1059 -24.25 -21.74 24.26
N GLN A 1060 -23.30 -22.05 23.39
CA GLN A 1060 -22.92 -23.42 23.06
C GLN A 1060 -21.53 -23.73 23.60
N THR A 1061 -21.41 -24.81 24.38
CA THR A 1061 -20.14 -25.26 24.96
C THR A 1061 -19.63 -26.49 24.24
N TYR A 1062 -18.36 -26.46 23.84
CA TYR A 1062 -17.68 -27.53 23.12
C TYR A 1062 -16.50 -28.03 23.96
N THR A 1063 -16.53 -29.32 24.32
CA THR A 1063 -15.35 -30.01 24.86
C THR A 1063 -14.36 -30.26 23.74
N LEU A 1064 -13.10 -29.92 23.98
CA LEU A 1064 -11.99 -30.03 23.04
C LEU A 1064 -11.09 -31.18 23.46
N THR A 1065 -10.37 -31.77 22.51
CA THR A 1065 -9.23 -32.63 22.85
C THR A 1065 -8.18 -31.78 23.58
N ASP A 1066 -7.76 -32.22 24.76
CA ASP A 1066 -6.75 -31.53 25.58
C ASP A 1066 -5.53 -31.17 24.71
N SER A 1067 -5.24 -29.88 24.63
CA SER A 1067 -4.09 -29.36 23.89
C SER A 1067 -3.46 -28.21 24.65
N THR A 1068 -2.13 -28.12 24.59
CA THR A 1068 -1.40 -26.95 25.08
C THR A 1068 -1.09 -26.05 23.90
N ALA A 1069 -1.66 -24.85 23.87
CA ALA A 1069 -1.50 -23.94 22.74
C ALA A 1069 -1.68 -22.48 23.13
N ARG A 1070 -1.10 -21.59 22.32
CA ARG A 1070 -1.21 -20.14 22.43
C ARG A 1070 -2.34 -19.59 21.58
N HIS A 1071 -2.59 -20.17 20.40
CA HIS A 1071 -3.65 -19.69 19.52
C HIS A 1071 -4.79 -20.70 19.45
N LEU A 1072 -6.02 -20.19 19.44
CA LEU A 1072 -7.22 -20.95 19.12
C LEU A 1072 -7.91 -20.30 17.92
N ARG A 1073 -8.34 -21.10 16.95
CA ARG A 1073 -9.05 -20.64 15.76
C ARG A 1073 -10.32 -21.46 15.55
N ILE A 1074 -11.40 -20.79 15.18
CA ILE A 1074 -12.61 -21.41 14.63
C ILE A 1074 -12.53 -21.25 13.12
N LEU A 1075 -12.49 -22.37 12.40
CA LEU A 1075 -12.48 -22.44 10.94
C LEU A 1075 -13.86 -22.93 10.47
N VAL A 1076 -14.65 -22.07 9.86
CA VAL A 1076 -16.04 -22.32 9.50
C VAL A 1076 -16.17 -22.61 8.01
N THR A 1077 -16.77 -23.77 7.69
CA THR A 1077 -17.00 -24.24 6.32
C THR A 1077 -18.46 -24.19 5.90
N ARG A 1078 -19.40 -24.06 6.85
CA ARG A 1078 -20.81 -23.75 6.57
C ARG A 1078 -21.38 -22.76 7.58
N LEU A 1079 -21.98 -21.69 7.06
CA LEU A 1079 -22.62 -20.62 7.82
C LEU A 1079 -24.08 -20.94 8.14
N GLY A 1080 -24.57 -20.39 9.27
CA GLY A 1080 -25.98 -20.48 9.66
C GLY A 1080 -26.88 -19.50 8.92
N ALA A 1081 -28.16 -19.50 9.31
CA ALA A 1081 -29.18 -18.67 8.66
C ALA A 1081 -28.80 -17.18 8.62
N PRO A 1082 -29.07 -16.48 7.50
CA PRO A 1082 -28.91 -15.04 7.39
C PRO A 1082 -29.67 -14.32 8.50
N ALA A 1083 -29.26 -13.10 8.79
CA ALA A 1083 -29.96 -12.27 9.75
C ALA A 1083 -31.32 -11.81 9.17
N ALA A 1084 -32.34 -11.68 10.02
CA ALA A 1084 -33.68 -11.26 9.57
C ALA A 1084 -33.71 -9.83 8.98
N ASP A 1085 -32.74 -9.00 9.37
CA ASP A 1085 -32.47 -7.66 8.84
C ASP A 1085 -31.61 -7.68 7.56
N GLU A 1086 -31.14 -8.84 7.12
CA GLU A 1086 -30.27 -9.01 5.95
C GLU A 1086 -30.46 -10.41 5.32
N THR A 1087 -31.57 -10.63 4.62
CA THR A 1087 -32.05 -11.96 4.25
C THR A 1087 -31.27 -12.68 3.14
N THR A 1088 -30.46 -11.95 2.36
CA THR A 1088 -29.74 -12.47 1.18
C THR A 1088 -28.25 -12.74 1.41
N ASN A 1089 -27.72 -12.45 2.60
CA ASN A 1089 -26.29 -12.53 2.88
C ASN A 1089 -26.01 -13.42 4.09
N TYR A 1090 -25.08 -14.35 3.93
CA TYR A 1090 -24.61 -15.22 5.00
C TYR A 1090 -23.37 -14.62 5.65
N ARG A 1091 -23.27 -14.72 6.99
CA ARG A 1091 -22.15 -14.21 7.79
C ARG A 1091 -21.84 -15.17 8.93
N LEU A 1092 -20.60 -15.19 9.39
CA LEU A 1092 -20.25 -15.72 10.71
C LEU A 1092 -20.50 -14.62 11.74
N GLN A 1093 -21.37 -14.86 12.73
CA GLN A 1093 -21.73 -13.88 13.75
C GLN A 1093 -21.71 -14.48 15.15
N LEU A 1094 -21.03 -13.80 16.07
CA LEU A 1094 -20.91 -14.19 17.48
C LEU A 1094 -21.00 -12.94 18.34
N ALA A 1095 -21.72 -13.01 19.47
CA ALA A 1095 -21.69 -11.95 20.47
C ALA A 1095 -20.37 -12.01 21.26
N GLU A 1096 -20.01 -13.20 21.74
CA GLU A 1096 -18.86 -13.43 22.63
C GLU A 1096 -18.31 -14.85 22.38
N LEU A 1097 -17.06 -15.06 22.78
CA LEU A 1097 -16.37 -16.34 22.80
C LEU A 1097 -15.57 -16.47 24.10
N ARG A 1098 -15.61 -17.65 24.73
CA ARG A 1098 -14.77 -17.95 25.90
C ARG A 1098 -13.97 -19.22 25.69
N VAL A 1099 -12.69 -19.18 25.99
CA VAL A 1099 -11.79 -20.34 25.98
C VAL A 1099 -11.53 -20.76 27.42
N GLY A 1100 -11.72 -22.05 27.73
CA GLY A 1100 -11.57 -22.62 29.07
C GLY A 1100 -10.66 -23.82 29.13
#